data_AF-A0A094IVY1-F1
#
_entry.id   AF-A0A094IVY1-F1
#
_cell.length_a   1.000
_cell.length_b   1.000
_cell.length_c   1.000
_cell.angle_alpha   90.00
_cell.angle_beta   90.00
_cell.angle_gamma   90.00
#
_symmetry.space_group_name_H-M   'P 1'
#
loop_
_entity.id
_entity.type
_entity.pdbx_description
1 polymer ?
#
loop_
_entity_poly.entity_id
_entity_poly.type
_entity_poly.pdbx_seq_one_letter_code
_entity_poly.pdbx_strand_id
1 'polypeptide(L)'
;MFFSAVLALAGANVALAASATRPAESTIEPAATAISAAAASATPIVLTSDVKGKGFDRIVQIWLENTDYALAANDPSMKELAKQAITLSNYHAVTHPSEPNYAAVIGGDHFGMDNDQFLSFPKNLSTIIDLLDTKGISFGTYQEHLPYTGFLGFNFSNQDNFANDYVRKHNPLALYESVTSNSTRLGTIKSFTDFETELKNKKLPQWSFITPNMTNDGHDTTVTYASTWSKKFLTRLLANEYFMKDTLIILSFDEVDTYSTPNKVFTLLFGGAIPKSLHGTTDSTFYNHFSTISTVSANWDLPSLGRWDCGANVLATVANITGFQNVAVDTEGLYFNSSYPGPMSDDLFDPTWPVPNTDAKCGNGLGVLESVKKTWGAQKATYNYTAVYNYDDVSGNNVNGKPVPSGGSVTALHYVTVYRYSSPTKLKERQFARLNKRKEDRMVKAIRSGRSVEISIYDVLAGDVLHLEPGDLVPADGILISGYTVRCDESSMTGESEQIQKVAGDEALAKLHTSGHVDSLDPFIIAGSKILEGIVTYIVTGVGMNSTHGRLMKSLTERTDETPLQKKLSIVADKIAISGVAAAGLLFVVLIAKFLSQLSGSHDSPFEQVQGFLRIFIVSITIVVVAVPEGPPLACHTSTGNRCDTNAE
;
A
#
# COMPACT_ATOMS: atom_id res chain seq x y z
N MET A 1 -49.81 -52.24 25.78
CA MET A 1 -48.76 -51.64 26.65
C MET A 1 -47.44 -52.03 26.01
N PHE A 2 -46.64 -51.19 25.38
CA PHE A 2 -46.24 -49.82 25.67
C PHE A 2 -46.05 -49.02 24.36
N PHE A 3 -46.35 -47.72 24.45
CA PHE A 3 -46.09 -46.71 23.43
C PHE A 3 -44.58 -46.49 23.23
N SER A 4 -44.14 -46.41 21.97
CA SER A 4 -42.87 -45.81 21.58
C SER A 4 -42.96 -44.28 21.75
N ALA A 5 -42.11 -43.72 22.61
CA ALA A 5 -41.89 -42.28 22.68
C ALA A 5 -40.71 -41.91 21.77
N VAL A 6 -41.02 -41.13 20.72
CA VAL A 6 -40.05 -40.45 19.87
C VAL A 6 -39.56 -39.22 20.63
N LEU A 7 -38.28 -39.18 20.99
CA LEU A 7 -37.61 -37.96 21.42
C LEU A 7 -36.89 -37.37 20.20
N ALA A 8 -37.50 -36.35 19.60
CA ALA A 8 -36.87 -35.52 18.59
C ALA A 8 -35.84 -34.61 19.26
N LEU A 9 -34.56 -34.97 19.18
CA LEU A 9 -33.47 -34.05 19.44
C LEU A 9 -33.22 -33.25 18.14
N ALA A 10 -33.70 -32.01 18.13
CA ALA A 10 -33.27 -31.00 17.20
C ALA A 10 -31.76 -30.77 17.40
N GLY A 11 -30.95 -31.44 16.59
CA GLY A 11 -29.53 -31.16 16.48
C GLY A 11 -29.36 -29.80 15.81
N ALA A 12 -29.17 -28.75 16.61
CA ALA A 12 -28.58 -27.52 16.12
C ALA A 12 -27.23 -27.87 15.50
N ASN A 13 -27.09 -27.65 14.20
CA ASN A 13 -25.79 -27.60 13.54
C ASN A 13 -25.02 -26.41 14.15
N VAL A 14 -24.32 -26.67 15.23
CA VAL A 14 -23.24 -25.80 15.69
C VAL A 14 -22.17 -25.92 14.61
N ALA A 15 -22.14 -24.96 13.70
CA ALA A 15 -21.02 -24.79 12.79
C ALA A 15 -19.78 -24.64 13.68
N LEU A 16 -18.93 -25.67 13.69
CA LEU A 16 -17.62 -25.59 14.31
C LEU A 16 -16.95 -24.34 13.73
N ALA A 17 -16.53 -23.44 14.63
CA ALA A 17 -15.60 -22.38 14.28
C ALA A 17 -14.49 -23.01 13.45
N ALA A 18 -14.33 -22.55 12.21
CA ALA A 18 -13.28 -23.03 11.33
C ALA A 18 -11.95 -22.76 12.02
N SER A 19 -11.34 -23.80 12.61
CA SER A 19 -9.91 -23.78 12.88
C SER A 19 -9.25 -23.79 11.51
N ALA A 20 -9.00 -22.60 10.98
CA ALA A 20 -8.42 -22.45 9.67
C ALA A 20 -6.91 -22.57 9.79
N THR A 21 -6.35 -23.49 9.03
CA THR A 21 -4.92 -23.50 8.72
C THR A 21 -4.60 -22.36 7.77
N ARG A 22 -3.35 -21.89 7.76
CA ARG A 22 -2.83 -20.97 6.74
C ARG A 22 -3.26 -21.48 5.35
N PRO A 23 -3.68 -20.60 4.42
CA PRO A 23 -4.02 -21.02 3.07
C PRO A 23 -2.89 -21.81 2.45
N ALA A 24 -3.24 -22.77 1.60
CA ALA A 24 -2.25 -23.58 0.93
C ALA A 24 -1.42 -22.69 -0.02
N GLU A 25 -0.10 -22.75 0.14
CA GLU A 25 0.81 -22.29 -0.89
C GLU A 25 0.71 -23.25 -2.08
N SER A 26 0.55 -22.71 -3.29
CA SER A 26 0.54 -23.58 -4.48
C SER A 26 1.95 -23.76 -5.00
N THR A 27 2.29 -25.01 -5.32
CA THR A 27 3.60 -25.41 -5.85
C THR A 27 3.64 -25.39 -7.38
N ILE A 28 2.74 -24.64 -8.03
CA ILE A 28 2.58 -24.63 -9.49
C ILE A 28 3.64 -23.71 -10.11
N GLU A 29 4.79 -24.32 -10.42
CA GLU A 29 5.88 -23.77 -11.22
C GLU A 29 6.00 -24.59 -12.51
N PRO A 30 5.11 -24.38 -13.51
CA PRO A 30 5.06 -25.22 -14.69
C PRO A 30 6.29 -24.97 -15.57
N ALA A 31 6.95 -26.06 -15.99
CA ALA A 31 8.07 -25.97 -16.93
C ALA A 31 7.64 -25.28 -18.25
N ALA A 32 8.56 -24.57 -18.91
CA ALA A 32 8.27 -23.84 -20.15
C ALA A 32 7.60 -24.72 -21.23
N THR A 33 8.00 -25.99 -21.36
CA THR A 33 7.37 -26.96 -22.28
C THR A 33 5.91 -27.27 -21.93
N ALA A 34 5.59 -27.34 -20.64
CA ALA A 34 4.21 -27.51 -20.16
C ALA A 34 3.39 -26.24 -20.39
N ILE A 35 3.99 -25.06 -20.22
CA ILE A 35 3.35 -23.78 -20.55
C ILE A 35 3.02 -23.72 -22.04
N SER A 36 3.97 -24.04 -22.93
CA SER A 36 3.73 -24.05 -24.38
C SER A 36 2.65 -25.07 -24.79
N ALA A 37 2.64 -26.26 -24.18
CA ALA A 37 1.63 -27.27 -24.45
C ALA A 37 0.22 -26.84 -23.99
N ALA A 38 0.12 -26.23 -22.79
CA ALA A 38 -1.13 -25.69 -22.29
C ALA A 38 -1.65 -24.54 -23.17
N ALA A 39 -0.75 -23.63 -23.58
CA ALA A 39 -1.06 -22.51 -24.45
C ALA A 39 -1.68 -22.94 -25.79
N ALA A 40 -1.22 -24.06 -26.36
CA ALA A 40 -1.77 -24.59 -27.62
C ALA A 40 -3.24 -25.05 -27.53
N SER A 41 -3.77 -25.27 -26.33
CA SER A 41 -5.13 -25.74 -26.08
C SER A 41 -6.00 -24.76 -25.29
N ALA A 42 -5.39 -23.72 -24.70
CA ALA A 42 -6.08 -22.71 -23.92
C ALA A 42 -7.02 -21.90 -24.83
N THR A 43 -8.30 -21.82 -24.44
CA THR A 43 -9.31 -21.04 -25.18
C THR A 43 -9.87 -19.95 -24.27
N PRO A 44 -9.77 -18.66 -24.66
CA PRO A 44 -10.34 -17.57 -23.89
C PRO A 44 -11.87 -17.66 -23.84
N ILE A 45 -12.43 -17.37 -22.67
CA ILE A 45 -13.88 -17.22 -22.49
C ILE A 45 -14.24 -15.75 -22.71
N VAL A 46 -15.07 -15.51 -23.73
CA VAL A 46 -15.60 -14.20 -24.06
C VAL A 46 -16.97 -14.04 -23.42
N LEU A 47 -17.05 -13.25 -22.34
CA LEU A 47 -18.31 -12.88 -21.70
C LEU A 47 -18.72 -11.48 -22.17
N THR A 48 -19.97 -11.34 -22.60
CA THR A 48 -20.57 -10.05 -22.95
C THR A 48 -21.93 -9.92 -22.31
N SER A 49 -22.26 -8.72 -21.87
CA SER A 49 -23.56 -8.35 -21.32
C SER A 49 -23.88 -6.91 -21.71
N ASP A 50 -25.15 -6.50 -21.56
CA ASP A 50 -25.62 -5.13 -21.81
C ASP A 50 -26.48 -4.64 -20.64
N VAL A 51 -25.97 -4.78 -19.42
CA VAL A 51 -26.63 -4.34 -18.20
C VAL A 51 -26.40 -2.84 -18.02
N LYS A 52 -27.46 -2.04 -18.16
CA LYS A 52 -27.34 -0.59 -18.03
C LYS A 52 -26.95 -0.17 -16.62
N GLY A 53 -25.89 0.61 -16.52
CA GLY A 53 -25.49 1.25 -15.27
C GLY A 53 -26.08 2.65 -15.15
N LYS A 54 -25.97 3.22 -13.95
CA LYS A 54 -26.50 4.56 -13.67
C LYS A 54 -25.58 5.68 -14.13
N GLY A 55 -24.27 5.52 -13.96
CA GLY A 55 -23.24 6.47 -14.37
C GLY A 55 -22.38 5.99 -15.53
N PHE A 56 -22.17 4.67 -15.68
CA PHE A 56 -21.43 4.07 -16.78
C PHE A 56 -21.97 2.68 -17.13
N ASP A 57 -21.82 2.26 -18.38
CA ASP A 57 -22.15 0.90 -18.84
C ASP A 57 -20.92 -0.02 -18.84
N ARG A 58 -19.71 0.53 -18.82
CA ARG A 58 -18.47 -0.26 -18.69
C ARG A 58 -17.50 0.41 -17.73
N ILE A 59 -16.77 -0.37 -16.96
CA ILE A 59 -15.64 0.09 -16.14
C ILE A 59 -14.38 -0.70 -16.49
N VAL A 60 -13.28 0.02 -16.67
CA VAL A 60 -11.94 -0.51 -16.92
C VAL A 60 -11.00 0.06 -15.87
N GLN A 61 -10.35 -0.82 -15.11
CA GLN A 61 -9.33 -0.46 -14.14
C GLN A 61 -7.97 -0.84 -14.70
N ILE A 62 -7.01 0.09 -14.70
CA ILE A 62 -5.64 -0.11 -15.15
C ILE A 62 -4.73 0.26 -13.99
N TRP A 63 -3.97 -0.70 -13.50
CA TRP A 63 -3.02 -0.49 -12.40
C TRP A 63 -1.59 -0.53 -12.94
N LEU A 64 -0.80 0.42 -12.46
CA LEU A 64 0.64 0.53 -12.66
C LEU A 64 1.35 0.20 -11.34
N GLU A 65 2.67 0.06 -11.41
CA GLU A 65 3.50 -0.29 -10.26
C GLU A 65 3.80 0.90 -9.35
N ASN A 66 3.94 0.60 -8.07
CA ASN A 66 4.17 1.51 -6.97
C ASN A 66 5.02 2.74 -7.32
N THR A 67 4.50 3.92 -6.94
CA THR A 67 5.21 5.17 -7.17
C THR A 67 4.71 6.28 -6.25
N ASP A 68 5.62 7.18 -5.85
CA ASP A 68 5.26 8.35 -5.07
C ASP A 68 4.34 9.28 -5.86
N TYR A 69 3.24 9.73 -5.22
CA TYR A 69 2.27 10.65 -5.82
C TYR A 69 2.92 11.83 -6.52
N ALA A 70 3.93 12.44 -5.88
CA ALA A 70 4.60 13.62 -6.42
C ALA A 70 5.39 13.32 -7.70
N LEU A 71 5.95 12.12 -7.85
CA LEU A 71 6.66 11.70 -9.05
C LEU A 71 5.68 11.52 -10.21
N ALA A 72 4.63 10.72 -10.01
CA ALA A 72 3.59 10.51 -11.01
C ALA A 72 2.84 11.79 -11.39
N ALA A 73 2.43 12.60 -10.41
CA ALA A 73 1.73 13.86 -10.67
C ALA A 73 2.61 14.89 -11.39
N ASN A 74 3.95 14.78 -11.30
CA ASN A 74 4.86 15.67 -11.99
C ASN A 74 5.32 15.19 -13.35
N ASP A 75 5.11 13.92 -13.69
CA ASP A 75 5.47 13.35 -14.98
C ASP A 75 4.74 14.06 -16.14
N PRO A 76 5.43 14.41 -17.25
CA PRO A 76 4.82 15.09 -18.38
C PRO A 76 3.69 14.31 -19.07
N SER A 77 3.82 12.98 -19.22
CA SER A 77 2.80 12.14 -19.84
C SER A 77 1.55 12.04 -18.95
N MET A 78 1.73 11.90 -17.64
CA MET A 78 0.61 11.93 -16.68
C MET A 78 -0.09 13.28 -16.63
N LYS A 79 0.67 14.39 -16.63
CA LYS A 79 0.10 15.75 -16.72
C LYS A 79 -0.73 15.96 -17.98
N GLU A 80 -0.30 15.39 -19.10
CA GLU A 80 -1.06 15.48 -20.35
C GLU A 80 -2.34 14.66 -20.30
N LEU A 81 -2.28 13.45 -19.77
CA LEU A 81 -3.45 12.62 -19.52
C LEU A 81 -4.45 13.33 -18.59
N ALA A 82 -3.97 13.92 -17.49
CA ALA A 82 -4.80 14.62 -16.51
C ALA A 82 -5.66 15.75 -17.12
N LYS A 83 -5.23 16.38 -18.23
CA LYS A 83 -6.04 17.40 -18.94
C LYS A 83 -7.35 16.85 -19.50
N GLN A 84 -7.45 15.54 -19.72
CA GLN A 84 -8.65 14.86 -20.24
C GLN A 84 -9.34 14.01 -19.16
N ALA A 85 -8.91 14.13 -17.90
CA ALA A 85 -9.37 13.29 -16.79
C ALA A 85 -9.88 14.14 -15.62
N ILE A 86 -10.50 13.48 -14.65
CA ILE A 86 -10.61 13.99 -13.29
C ILE A 86 -9.44 13.42 -12.49
N THR A 87 -8.67 14.28 -11.83
CA THR A 87 -7.59 13.83 -10.93
C THR A 87 -8.17 13.55 -9.55
N LEU A 88 -8.00 12.32 -9.05
CA LEU A 88 -8.39 11.96 -7.67
C LEU A 88 -7.22 12.27 -6.73
N SER A 89 -7.24 13.48 -6.17
CA SER A 89 -6.18 14.01 -5.32
C SER A 89 -6.13 13.43 -3.91
N ASN A 90 -7.09 12.60 -3.52
CA ASN A 90 -7.17 11.99 -2.19
C ASN A 90 -7.55 10.50 -2.27
N TYR A 91 -6.92 9.81 -3.23
CA TYR A 91 -7.06 8.37 -3.42
C TYR A 91 -5.89 7.64 -2.76
N HIS A 92 -6.19 6.64 -1.94
CA HIS A 92 -5.18 5.89 -1.17
C HIS A 92 -5.21 4.40 -1.52
N ALA A 93 -4.04 3.80 -1.66
CA ALA A 93 -3.91 2.36 -1.53
C ALA A 93 -4.14 1.93 -0.08
N VAL A 94 -4.33 0.64 0.17
CA VAL A 94 -4.89 0.16 1.45
C VAL A 94 -3.86 -0.50 2.35
N THR A 95 -2.73 -0.94 1.80
CA THR A 95 -1.64 -1.57 2.54
C THR A 95 -0.36 -1.68 1.68
N HIS A 96 0.65 -2.38 2.21
CA HIS A 96 1.84 -2.85 1.53
C HIS A 96 2.08 -4.34 1.82
N PRO A 97 2.76 -5.11 0.94
CA PRO A 97 3.28 -4.74 -0.40
C PRO A 97 2.18 -4.80 -1.49
N SER A 98 2.55 -4.96 -2.78
CA SER A 98 1.64 -4.94 -3.94
C SER A 98 0.48 -5.95 -3.89
N GLU A 99 0.75 -7.25 -3.70
CA GLU A 99 -0.26 -8.33 -3.79
C GLU A 99 -1.52 -8.11 -2.93
N PRO A 100 -1.43 -7.66 -1.66
CA PRO A 100 -2.63 -7.41 -0.86
C PRO A 100 -3.51 -6.27 -1.38
N ASN A 101 -2.97 -5.30 -2.14
CA ASN A 101 -3.79 -4.29 -2.81
C ASN A 101 -4.63 -4.91 -3.95
N TYR A 102 -4.02 -5.82 -4.74
CA TYR A 102 -4.72 -6.62 -5.74
C TYR A 102 -5.75 -7.59 -5.12
N ALA A 103 -5.47 -8.12 -3.93
CA ALA A 103 -6.46 -8.88 -3.18
C ALA A 103 -7.64 -8.00 -2.75
N ALA A 104 -7.35 -6.82 -2.19
CA ALA A 104 -8.34 -5.89 -1.63
C ALA A 104 -9.37 -5.41 -2.65
N VAL A 105 -8.94 -5.11 -3.89
CA VAL A 105 -9.83 -4.59 -4.95
C VAL A 105 -10.86 -5.62 -5.45
N ILE A 106 -10.66 -6.91 -5.13
CA ILE A 106 -11.56 -8.01 -5.52
C ILE A 106 -12.36 -8.52 -4.33
N GLY A 107 -11.70 -8.77 -3.20
CA GLY A 107 -12.30 -9.38 -2.02
C GLY A 107 -12.92 -8.39 -1.05
N GLY A 108 -12.71 -7.08 -1.25
CA GLY A 108 -13.16 -6.05 -0.31
C GLY A 108 -12.39 -6.07 1.02
N ASP A 109 -11.29 -6.82 1.09
CA ASP A 109 -10.41 -6.96 2.24
C ASP A 109 -9.06 -7.55 1.79
N HIS A 110 -7.99 -7.23 2.50
CA HIS A 110 -6.66 -7.82 2.28
C HIS A 110 -6.37 -9.00 3.24
N PHE A 111 -7.29 -9.31 4.16
CA PHE A 111 -7.25 -10.52 5.03
C PHE A 111 -5.94 -10.65 5.83
N GLY A 112 -5.35 -9.50 6.18
CA GLY A 112 -4.08 -9.40 6.88
C GLY A 112 -2.82 -9.70 6.05
N MET A 113 -2.93 -9.90 4.73
CA MET A 113 -1.78 -10.20 3.87
C MET A 113 -0.75 -9.07 3.88
N ASP A 114 0.51 -9.40 4.12
CA ASP A 114 1.65 -8.48 4.29
C ASP A 114 2.88 -8.89 3.45
N ASN A 115 2.65 -9.72 2.44
CA ASN A 115 3.65 -10.37 1.59
C ASN A 115 3.14 -10.53 0.15
N ASP A 116 4.06 -10.86 -0.76
CA ASP A 116 3.86 -11.13 -2.19
C ASP A 116 4.05 -12.64 -2.51
N GLN A 117 3.68 -13.51 -1.57
CA GLN A 117 3.91 -14.95 -1.71
C GLN A 117 2.86 -15.62 -2.60
N PHE A 118 3.17 -16.83 -3.06
CA PHE A 118 2.18 -17.65 -3.76
C PHE A 118 1.12 -18.18 -2.78
N LEU A 119 0.13 -17.35 -2.48
CA LEU A 119 -1.02 -17.70 -1.65
C LEU A 119 -2.32 -17.67 -2.48
N SER A 120 -3.30 -18.45 -2.03
CA SER A 120 -4.64 -18.48 -2.63
C SER A 120 -5.71 -18.29 -1.57
N PHE A 121 -6.69 -17.45 -1.89
CA PHE A 121 -7.86 -17.21 -1.06
C PHE A 121 -8.87 -18.36 -1.23
N PRO A 122 -9.34 -18.97 -0.13
CA PRO A 122 -10.27 -20.09 -0.18
C PRO A 122 -11.56 -19.80 -0.94
N LYS A 123 -12.11 -20.84 -1.58
CA LYS A 123 -13.32 -20.75 -2.45
C LYS A 123 -14.57 -20.15 -1.78
N ASN A 124 -14.67 -20.21 -0.45
CA ASN A 124 -15.81 -19.67 0.30
C ASN A 124 -15.73 -18.15 0.55
N LEU A 125 -14.64 -17.49 0.15
CA LEU A 125 -14.54 -16.03 0.15
C LEU A 125 -15.17 -15.47 -1.11
N SER A 126 -16.25 -14.72 -0.90
CA SER A 126 -16.93 -14.00 -1.98
C SER A 126 -16.12 -12.80 -2.43
N THR A 127 -16.25 -12.50 -3.72
CA THR A 127 -15.52 -11.47 -4.45
C THR A 127 -16.49 -10.56 -5.21
N ILE A 128 -15.99 -9.46 -5.76
CA ILE A 128 -16.76 -8.61 -6.69
C ILE A 128 -17.38 -9.42 -7.84
N ILE A 129 -16.75 -10.53 -8.28
CA ILE A 129 -17.32 -11.40 -9.31
C ILE A 129 -18.65 -12.02 -8.87
N ASP A 130 -18.77 -12.40 -7.60
CA ASP A 130 -20.03 -12.91 -7.04
C ASP A 130 -21.10 -11.82 -6.95
N LEU A 131 -20.70 -10.54 -6.82
CA LEU A 131 -21.63 -9.41 -6.93
C LEU A 131 -22.11 -9.21 -8.37
N LEU A 132 -21.20 -9.26 -9.35
CA LEU A 132 -21.51 -9.10 -10.78
C LEU A 132 -22.45 -10.21 -11.28
N ASP A 133 -22.26 -11.43 -10.80
CA ASP A 133 -23.11 -12.58 -11.12
C ASP A 133 -24.58 -12.39 -10.74
N THR A 134 -24.87 -11.58 -9.70
CA THR A 134 -26.27 -11.30 -9.29
C THR A 134 -27.11 -10.65 -10.39
N LYS A 135 -26.45 -9.99 -11.36
CA LYS A 135 -27.10 -9.36 -12.52
C LYS A 135 -26.54 -9.85 -13.86
N GLY A 136 -25.70 -10.88 -13.84
CA GLY A 136 -25.07 -11.40 -15.06
C GLY A 136 -24.20 -10.37 -15.79
N ILE A 137 -23.52 -9.51 -15.04
CA ILE A 137 -22.62 -8.50 -15.62
C ILE A 137 -21.33 -9.20 -16.04
N SER A 138 -21.00 -9.11 -17.33
CA SER A 138 -19.79 -9.69 -17.90
C SER A 138 -18.53 -9.04 -17.32
N PHE A 139 -17.53 -9.88 -17.08
CA PHE A 139 -16.26 -9.49 -16.51
C PHE A 139 -15.09 -10.20 -17.20
N GLY A 140 -13.89 -9.68 -17.00
CA GLY A 140 -12.63 -10.36 -17.33
C GLY A 140 -11.42 -9.53 -16.93
N THR A 141 -10.24 -10.14 -16.94
CA THR A 141 -8.98 -9.42 -16.78
C THR A 141 -8.10 -9.60 -17.99
N TYR A 142 -7.29 -8.58 -18.27
CA TYR A 142 -6.31 -8.61 -19.34
C TYR A 142 -4.93 -8.33 -18.74
N GLN A 143 -4.02 -9.25 -18.94
CA GLN A 143 -2.69 -9.24 -18.35
C GLN A 143 -1.68 -9.25 -19.49
N GLU A 144 -0.82 -8.24 -19.56
CA GLU A 144 0.17 -8.16 -20.64
C GLU A 144 1.18 -9.30 -20.51
N HIS A 145 1.53 -9.92 -21.65
CA HIS A 145 2.42 -11.08 -21.71
C HIS A 145 2.02 -12.30 -20.84
N LEU A 146 0.75 -12.40 -20.45
CA LEU A 146 0.20 -13.65 -19.93
C LEU A 146 0.38 -14.76 -20.98
N PRO A 147 1.06 -15.88 -20.65
CA PRO A 147 1.46 -16.88 -21.65
C PRO A 147 0.28 -17.62 -22.28
N TYR A 148 -0.81 -17.78 -21.52
CA TYR A 148 -2.08 -18.31 -22.02
C TYR A 148 -3.22 -17.97 -21.05
N THR A 149 -4.47 -18.02 -21.54
CA THR A 149 -5.66 -17.76 -20.73
C THR A 149 -5.72 -18.65 -19.49
N GLY A 150 -5.90 -18.04 -18.32
CA GLY A 150 -6.03 -18.78 -17.06
C GLY A 150 -4.71 -19.36 -16.55
N PHE A 151 -3.56 -18.84 -16.98
CA PHE A 151 -2.26 -19.20 -16.41
C PHE A 151 -2.19 -18.83 -14.91
N LEU A 152 -1.81 -19.80 -14.08
CA LEU A 152 -1.72 -19.67 -12.62
C LEU A 152 -0.30 -19.86 -12.08
N GLY A 153 0.72 -19.97 -12.94
CA GLY A 153 2.11 -20.07 -12.46
C GLY A 153 2.58 -18.78 -11.78
N PHE A 154 3.64 -18.86 -10.97
CA PHE A 154 4.14 -17.73 -10.16
C PHE A 154 4.47 -16.51 -11.02
N ASN A 155 5.26 -16.73 -12.07
CA ASN A 155 5.60 -15.74 -13.08
C ASN A 155 5.76 -16.39 -14.46
N PHE A 156 5.91 -15.55 -15.48
CA PHE A 156 6.35 -15.94 -16.81
C PHE A 156 7.33 -14.88 -17.30
N SER A 157 8.54 -15.30 -17.62
CA SER A 157 9.60 -14.42 -18.11
C SER A 157 9.60 -14.34 -19.63
N ASN A 158 10.16 -13.26 -20.14
CA ASN A 158 10.49 -13.10 -21.54
C ASN A 158 11.46 -14.20 -21.99
N GLN A 159 11.20 -14.83 -23.13
CA GLN A 159 11.99 -15.99 -23.58
C GLN A 159 13.32 -15.61 -24.25
N ASP A 160 13.53 -14.33 -24.56
CA ASP A 160 14.76 -13.84 -25.20
C ASP A 160 15.75 -13.23 -24.18
N ASN A 161 15.24 -12.42 -23.25
CA ASN A 161 16.08 -11.66 -22.29
C ASN A 161 15.84 -12.03 -20.81
N PHE A 162 14.92 -12.96 -20.53
CA PHE A 162 14.56 -13.41 -19.17
C PHE A 162 14.05 -12.32 -18.21
N ALA A 163 13.73 -11.12 -18.71
CA ALA A 163 13.03 -10.11 -17.92
C ALA A 163 11.67 -10.64 -17.46
N ASN A 164 11.18 -10.18 -16.32
CA ASN A 164 9.85 -10.56 -15.86
C ASN A 164 8.82 -9.94 -16.81
N ASP A 165 7.96 -10.78 -17.38
CA ASP A 165 6.88 -10.32 -18.25
C ASP A 165 5.59 -10.30 -17.43
N TYR A 166 5.14 -11.47 -16.97
CA TYR A 166 3.94 -11.60 -16.15
C TYR A 166 4.28 -12.10 -14.76
N VAL A 167 3.63 -11.54 -13.74
CA VAL A 167 3.66 -12.05 -12.35
C VAL A 167 2.25 -12.27 -11.83
N ARG A 168 2.03 -13.37 -11.11
CA ARG A 168 0.71 -13.73 -10.56
C ARG A 168 0.22 -12.71 -9.54
N LYS A 169 1.12 -12.13 -8.74
CA LYS A 169 0.78 -11.17 -7.69
C LYS A 169 0.02 -9.94 -8.20
N HIS A 170 0.22 -9.55 -9.46
CA HIS A 170 -0.49 -8.41 -10.08
C HIS A 170 -1.77 -8.83 -10.85
N ASN A 171 -2.16 -10.11 -10.74
CA ASN A 171 -3.37 -10.65 -11.35
C ASN A 171 -4.42 -10.93 -10.27
N PRO A 172 -5.33 -9.99 -10.02
CA PRO A 172 -6.16 -10.01 -8.82
C PRO A 172 -7.19 -11.15 -8.82
N LEU A 173 -7.61 -11.64 -10.00
CA LEU A 173 -8.52 -12.79 -10.10
C LEU A 173 -7.81 -14.15 -9.91
N ALA A 174 -6.52 -14.23 -10.20
CA ALA A 174 -5.75 -15.46 -9.99
C ALA A 174 -5.54 -15.80 -8.50
N LEU A 175 -5.78 -14.83 -7.62
CA LEU A 175 -5.63 -14.97 -6.17
C LEU A 175 -6.77 -15.76 -5.52
N TYR A 176 -7.94 -15.85 -6.15
CA TYR A 176 -9.15 -16.39 -5.52
C TYR A 176 -9.59 -17.74 -6.08
N GLU A 177 -9.70 -18.77 -5.23
CA GLU A 177 -10.19 -20.10 -5.64
C GLU A 177 -11.64 -20.08 -6.13
N SER A 178 -12.44 -19.12 -5.69
CA SER A 178 -13.80 -18.89 -6.20
C SER A 178 -13.81 -18.55 -7.69
N VAL A 179 -12.68 -18.10 -8.24
CA VAL A 179 -12.43 -17.89 -9.67
C VAL A 179 -11.64 -19.05 -10.26
N THR A 180 -10.48 -19.39 -9.70
CA THR A 180 -9.55 -20.35 -10.33
C THR A 180 -10.07 -21.79 -10.36
N SER A 181 -10.94 -22.17 -9.43
CA SER A 181 -11.59 -23.50 -9.41
C SER A 181 -12.83 -23.59 -10.30
N ASN A 182 -13.17 -22.53 -11.04
CA ASN A 182 -14.29 -22.51 -11.98
C ASN A 182 -13.75 -22.27 -13.40
N SER A 183 -13.84 -23.25 -14.28
CA SER A 183 -13.26 -23.18 -15.63
C SER A 183 -13.77 -22.00 -16.46
N THR A 184 -15.04 -21.61 -16.29
CA THR A 184 -15.61 -20.44 -16.99
C THR A 184 -14.98 -19.15 -16.48
N ARG A 185 -14.88 -18.97 -15.15
CA ARG A 185 -14.29 -17.77 -14.56
C ARG A 185 -12.78 -17.70 -14.81
N LEU A 186 -12.08 -18.82 -14.66
CA LEU A 186 -10.64 -18.95 -14.98
C LEU A 186 -10.35 -18.55 -16.43
N GLY A 187 -11.21 -18.95 -17.37
CA GLY A 187 -11.11 -18.58 -18.78
C GLY A 187 -11.30 -17.09 -19.10
N THR A 188 -11.69 -16.26 -18.11
CA THR A 188 -11.80 -14.80 -18.26
C THR A 188 -10.51 -14.05 -17.92
N ILE A 189 -9.49 -14.74 -17.41
CA ILE A 189 -8.14 -14.22 -17.19
C ILE A 189 -7.36 -14.35 -18.49
N LYS A 190 -7.17 -13.23 -19.20
CA LYS A 190 -6.80 -13.23 -20.62
C LYS A 190 -5.53 -12.40 -20.89
N SER A 191 -4.96 -12.60 -22.07
CA SER A 191 -3.79 -11.85 -22.53
C SER A 191 -4.19 -10.53 -23.21
N PHE A 192 -3.20 -9.70 -23.53
CA PHE A 192 -3.41 -8.50 -24.37
C PHE A 192 -3.76 -8.86 -25.83
N THR A 193 -3.34 -10.02 -26.34
CA THR A 193 -3.77 -10.49 -27.67
C THR A 193 -5.28 -10.75 -27.69
N ASP A 194 -5.82 -11.30 -26.60
CA ASP A 194 -7.26 -11.49 -26.44
C ASP A 194 -7.98 -10.14 -26.30
N PHE A 195 -7.42 -9.20 -25.53
CA PHE A 195 -7.94 -7.83 -25.42
C PHE A 195 -8.10 -7.18 -26.79
N GLU A 196 -7.06 -7.21 -27.63
CA GLU A 196 -7.10 -6.64 -28.98
C GLU A 196 -8.15 -7.32 -29.86
N THR A 197 -8.24 -8.64 -29.76
CA THR A 197 -9.22 -9.44 -30.49
C THR A 197 -10.64 -9.07 -30.09
N GLU A 198 -10.92 -8.96 -28.80
CA GLU A 198 -12.23 -8.62 -28.27
C GLU A 198 -12.60 -7.15 -28.50
N LEU A 199 -11.64 -6.22 -28.40
CA LEU A 199 -11.81 -4.81 -28.75
C LEU A 199 -12.20 -4.67 -30.22
N LYS A 200 -11.48 -5.33 -31.13
CA LYS A 200 -11.77 -5.34 -32.57
C LYS A 200 -13.15 -5.93 -32.87
N ASN A 201 -13.50 -7.02 -32.18
CA ASN A 201 -14.76 -7.72 -32.37
C ASN A 201 -15.95 -7.12 -31.59
N LYS A 202 -15.73 -6.02 -30.86
CA LYS A 202 -16.73 -5.36 -30.02
C LYS A 202 -17.34 -6.27 -28.95
N LYS A 203 -16.49 -7.09 -28.29
CA LYS A 203 -16.87 -8.07 -27.27
C LYS A 203 -16.18 -7.88 -25.92
N LEU A 204 -15.73 -6.67 -25.61
CA LEU A 204 -15.19 -6.38 -24.27
C LEU A 204 -16.30 -6.51 -23.21
N PRO A 205 -15.99 -7.09 -22.03
CA PRO A 205 -16.92 -7.19 -20.92
C PRO A 205 -17.25 -5.81 -20.34
N GLN A 206 -18.25 -5.76 -19.46
CA GLN A 206 -18.66 -4.52 -18.79
C GLN A 206 -17.78 -4.18 -17.59
N TRP A 207 -17.19 -5.18 -16.92
CA TRP A 207 -16.17 -4.95 -15.89
C TRP A 207 -14.83 -5.51 -16.38
N SER A 208 -13.77 -4.72 -16.30
CA SER A 208 -12.42 -5.15 -16.70
C SER A 208 -11.34 -4.67 -15.75
N PHE A 209 -10.34 -5.50 -15.56
CA PHE A 209 -9.09 -5.14 -14.89
C PHE A 209 -7.92 -5.42 -15.84
N ILE A 210 -7.04 -4.44 -16.01
CA ILE A 210 -5.91 -4.49 -16.93
C ILE A 210 -4.63 -4.26 -16.14
N THR A 211 -3.68 -5.17 -16.30
CA THR A 211 -2.35 -5.06 -15.70
C THR A 211 -1.30 -5.12 -16.84
N PRO A 212 -0.46 -4.09 -17.01
CA PRO A 212 0.71 -4.16 -17.89
C PRO A 212 1.74 -5.18 -17.38
N ASN A 213 2.77 -5.44 -18.16
CA ASN A 213 3.89 -6.29 -17.74
C ASN A 213 4.81 -5.51 -16.80
N MET A 214 5.73 -6.20 -16.12
CA MET A 214 6.66 -5.61 -15.14
C MET A 214 7.56 -4.50 -15.70
N THR A 215 7.71 -4.43 -17.03
CA THR A 215 8.44 -3.34 -17.66
C THR A 215 7.55 -2.11 -17.86
N ASN A 216 6.32 -2.32 -18.33
CA ASN A 216 5.38 -1.28 -18.73
C ASN A 216 4.55 -0.71 -17.57
N ASP A 217 4.41 -1.46 -16.48
CA ASP A 217 3.77 -0.98 -15.24
C ASP A 217 4.69 -0.06 -14.44
N GLY A 218 6.01 -0.17 -14.62
CA GLY A 218 7.03 0.64 -13.97
C GLY A 218 7.94 -0.12 -13.00
N HIS A 219 7.69 -1.40 -12.73
CA HIS A 219 8.42 -2.18 -11.73
C HIS A 219 9.90 -2.35 -12.07
N ASP A 220 10.19 -2.82 -13.29
CA ASP A 220 11.54 -3.05 -13.78
C ASP A 220 12.09 -1.80 -14.51
N THR A 221 11.34 -0.69 -14.48
CA THR A 221 11.70 0.56 -15.16
C THR A 221 11.50 1.79 -14.27
N THR A 222 10.84 2.84 -14.80
CA THR A 222 10.64 4.11 -14.09
C THR A 222 9.21 4.60 -14.30
N VAL A 223 8.73 5.45 -13.40
CA VAL A 223 7.43 6.12 -13.56
C VAL A 223 7.29 6.82 -14.91
N THR A 224 8.36 7.40 -15.46
CA THR A 224 8.34 8.06 -16.78
C THR A 224 8.10 7.07 -17.91
N TYR A 225 8.68 5.87 -17.83
CA TYR A 225 8.48 4.80 -18.80
C TYR A 225 7.02 4.31 -18.74
N ALA A 226 6.54 3.97 -17.55
CA ALA A 226 5.15 3.54 -17.33
C ALA A 226 4.14 4.61 -17.76
N SER A 227 4.42 5.88 -17.49
CA SER A 227 3.57 7.00 -17.89
C SER A 227 3.53 7.20 -19.40
N THR A 228 4.68 7.04 -20.08
CA THR A 228 4.78 7.12 -21.55
C THR A 228 4.04 5.95 -22.21
N TRP A 229 4.20 4.73 -21.66
CA TRP A 229 3.44 3.56 -22.09
C TRP A 229 1.95 3.79 -21.90
N SER A 230 1.52 4.23 -20.71
CA SER A 230 0.11 4.48 -20.36
C SER A 230 -0.53 5.49 -21.29
N LYS A 231 0.18 6.59 -21.56
CA LYS A 231 -0.28 7.60 -22.52
C LYS A 231 -0.46 7.01 -23.91
N LYS A 232 0.50 6.24 -24.41
CA LYS A 232 0.43 5.59 -25.73
C LYS A 232 -0.73 4.60 -25.80
N PHE A 233 -0.86 3.75 -24.79
CA PHE A 233 -1.92 2.73 -24.69
C PHE A 233 -3.30 3.39 -24.66
N LEU A 234 -3.50 4.36 -23.76
CA LEU A 234 -4.77 5.07 -23.59
C LEU A 234 -5.13 5.95 -24.78
N THR A 235 -4.19 6.68 -25.39
CA THR A 235 -4.49 7.57 -26.53
C THR A 235 -5.20 6.83 -27.66
N ARG A 236 -4.76 5.59 -27.95
CA ARG A 236 -5.40 4.73 -28.94
C ARG A 236 -6.81 4.30 -28.52
N LEU A 237 -7.02 3.96 -27.26
CA LEU A 237 -8.31 3.53 -26.72
C LEU A 237 -9.32 4.67 -26.63
N LEU A 238 -8.87 5.86 -26.23
CA LEU A 238 -9.68 7.08 -26.15
C LEU A 238 -10.18 7.54 -27.54
N ALA A 239 -9.49 7.14 -28.61
CA ALA A 239 -9.94 7.38 -30.00
C ALA A 239 -10.94 6.32 -30.51
N ASN A 240 -11.16 5.22 -29.79
CA ASN A 240 -12.03 4.13 -30.21
C ASN A 240 -13.47 4.34 -29.70
N GLU A 241 -14.42 4.56 -30.61
CA GLU A 241 -15.83 4.83 -30.27
C GLU A 241 -16.50 3.70 -29.48
N TYR A 242 -16.21 2.43 -29.82
CA TYR A 242 -16.78 1.28 -29.10
C TYR A 242 -16.25 1.18 -27.67
N PHE A 243 -14.94 1.40 -27.51
CA PHE A 243 -14.31 1.40 -26.21
C PHE A 243 -14.79 2.57 -25.36
N MET A 244 -14.96 3.76 -25.94
CA MET A 244 -15.32 4.96 -25.19
C MET A 244 -16.80 5.04 -24.82
N LYS A 245 -17.70 4.37 -25.55
CA LYS A 245 -19.13 4.43 -25.30
C LYS A 245 -19.48 4.06 -23.86
N ASP A 246 -19.90 5.06 -23.08
CA ASP A 246 -20.34 4.96 -21.68
C ASP A 246 -19.35 4.20 -20.78
N THR A 247 -18.05 4.26 -21.10
CA THR A 247 -16.99 3.60 -20.33
C THR A 247 -16.39 4.57 -19.32
N LEU A 248 -16.23 4.13 -18.08
CA LEU A 248 -15.41 4.72 -17.05
C LEU A 248 -14.05 4.01 -17.02
N ILE A 249 -12.96 4.77 -17.02
CA ILE A 249 -11.59 4.26 -16.94
C ILE A 249 -10.95 4.79 -15.66
N ILE A 250 -10.36 3.91 -14.86
CA ILE A 250 -9.56 4.26 -13.68
C ILE A 250 -8.12 3.88 -13.99
N LEU A 251 -7.23 4.87 -14.10
CA LEU A 251 -5.78 4.65 -14.11
C LEU A 251 -5.25 4.96 -12.72
N SER A 252 -4.62 3.98 -12.07
CA SER A 252 -4.09 4.12 -10.71
C SER A 252 -2.77 3.37 -10.58
N PHE A 253 -2.18 3.47 -9.39
CA PHE A 253 -1.04 2.67 -8.97
C PHE A 253 -1.51 1.76 -7.84
N ASP A 254 -0.86 0.62 -7.66
CA ASP A 254 -1.15 -0.32 -6.59
C ASP A 254 -0.80 0.25 -5.20
N GLU A 255 0.30 0.99 -5.09
CA GLU A 255 0.75 1.61 -3.83
C GLU A 255 1.81 2.73 -4.04
N VAL A 256 2.36 3.24 -2.94
CA VAL A 256 3.42 4.26 -2.90
C VAL A 256 4.81 3.61 -2.83
N ASP A 257 5.82 4.12 -3.53
CA ASP A 257 7.17 3.53 -3.46
C ASP A 257 7.82 3.80 -2.08
N THR A 258 7.61 4.99 -1.53
CA THR A 258 8.13 5.34 -0.22
C THR A 258 7.17 4.90 0.90
N TYR A 259 7.42 3.72 1.47
CA TYR A 259 6.65 3.10 2.58
C TYR A 259 6.54 4.00 3.83
N SER A 260 7.36 5.04 3.93
CA SER A 260 7.37 6.00 5.04
C SER A 260 6.38 7.15 4.90
N THR A 261 5.75 7.26 3.74
CA THR A 261 4.82 8.32 3.41
C THR A 261 3.40 7.78 3.36
N PRO A 262 2.36 8.60 3.53
CA PRO A 262 0.99 8.14 3.33
C PRO A 262 0.82 7.46 1.97
N ASN A 263 0.12 6.33 1.91
CA ASN A 263 -0.13 5.50 0.72
C ASN A 263 -1.10 6.15 -0.28
N LYS A 264 -0.88 7.43 -0.55
CA LYS A 264 -1.68 8.22 -1.45
C LYS A 264 -1.12 8.03 -2.86
N VAL A 265 -1.92 7.49 -3.75
CA VAL A 265 -1.50 7.16 -5.13
C VAL A 265 -2.14 8.09 -6.15
N PHE A 266 -1.38 8.46 -7.18
CA PHE A 266 -1.87 9.34 -8.23
C PHE A 266 -2.90 8.60 -9.10
N THR A 267 -4.15 9.06 -9.11
CA THR A 267 -5.24 8.35 -9.79
C THR A 267 -6.02 9.29 -10.70
N LEU A 268 -6.34 8.81 -11.90
CA LEU A 268 -7.06 9.55 -12.93
C LEU A 268 -8.32 8.80 -13.37
N LEU A 269 -9.42 9.54 -13.54
CA LEU A 269 -10.67 9.04 -14.11
C LEU A 269 -10.87 9.57 -15.53
N PHE A 270 -11.04 8.67 -16.51
CA PHE A 270 -11.29 9.01 -17.91
C PHE A 270 -12.50 8.24 -18.46
N GLY A 271 -12.71 8.37 -19.78
CA GLY A 271 -13.63 7.56 -20.55
C GLY A 271 -14.87 8.36 -20.99
N GLY A 272 -15.69 7.79 -21.86
CA GLY A 272 -16.87 8.49 -22.38
C GLY A 272 -17.99 8.67 -21.35
N ALA A 273 -17.91 7.98 -20.21
CA ALA A 273 -18.80 8.23 -19.06
C ALA A 273 -18.46 9.54 -18.31
N ILE A 274 -17.27 10.12 -18.51
CA ILE A 274 -16.87 11.37 -17.87
C ILE A 274 -17.34 12.57 -18.72
N PRO A 275 -18.16 13.48 -18.17
CA PRO A 275 -18.53 14.71 -18.88
C PRO A 275 -17.30 15.57 -19.21
N LYS A 276 -17.27 16.10 -20.44
CA LYS A 276 -16.18 17.00 -20.90
C LYS A 276 -15.97 18.21 -20.00
N SER A 277 -17.02 18.68 -19.30
CA SER A 277 -16.94 19.79 -18.34
C SER A 277 -16.09 19.49 -17.11
N LEU A 278 -15.83 18.20 -16.81
CA LEU A 278 -15.01 17.76 -15.69
C LEU A 278 -13.57 17.42 -16.11
N HIS A 279 -13.23 17.50 -17.40
CA HIS A 279 -11.86 17.26 -17.85
C HIS A 279 -10.90 18.32 -17.29
N GLY A 280 -9.75 17.88 -16.77
CA GLY A 280 -8.76 18.74 -16.13
C GLY A 280 -9.15 19.22 -14.73
N THR A 281 -10.24 18.69 -14.15
CA THR A 281 -10.65 19.01 -12.78
C THR A 281 -10.02 18.07 -11.77
N THR A 282 -10.16 18.41 -10.49
CA THR A 282 -9.66 17.62 -9.37
C THR A 282 -10.80 17.29 -8.42
N ASP A 283 -10.89 16.04 -8.00
CA ASP A 283 -11.74 15.58 -6.90
C ASP A 283 -10.85 15.32 -5.67
N SER A 284 -11.25 15.87 -4.53
CA SER A 284 -10.54 15.75 -3.24
C SER A 284 -11.28 14.87 -2.24
N THR A 285 -12.37 14.24 -2.66
CA THR A 285 -13.08 13.24 -1.86
C THR A 285 -12.11 12.10 -1.53
N PHE A 286 -12.16 11.63 -0.28
CA PHE A 286 -11.36 10.49 0.14
C PHE A 286 -11.86 9.22 -0.55
N TYR A 287 -10.97 8.52 -1.23
CA TYR A 287 -11.22 7.21 -1.82
C TYR A 287 -10.08 6.26 -1.47
N ASN A 288 -10.37 4.97 -1.53
CA ASN A 288 -9.35 3.94 -1.49
C ASN A 288 -9.68 2.81 -2.48
N HIS A 289 -8.88 1.74 -2.52
CA HIS A 289 -9.15 0.62 -3.43
C HIS A 289 -10.54 0.00 -3.25
N PHE A 290 -11.10 -0.01 -2.03
CA PHE A 290 -12.46 -0.50 -1.78
C PHE A 290 -13.55 0.38 -2.40
N SER A 291 -13.27 1.67 -2.65
CA SER A 291 -14.17 2.59 -3.35
C SER A 291 -14.50 2.16 -4.77
N THR A 292 -13.67 1.31 -5.40
CA THR A 292 -13.96 0.75 -6.72
C THR A 292 -15.13 -0.23 -6.66
N ILE A 293 -15.16 -1.12 -5.65
CA ILE A 293 -16.23 -2.09 -5.42
C ILE A 293 -17.53 -1.35 -5.04
N SER A 294 -17.46 -0.41 -4.10
CA SER A 294 -18.65 0.35 -3.69
C SER A 294 -19.24 1.15 -4.85
N THR A 295 -18.40 1.70 -5.74
CA THR A 295 -18.83 2.40 -6.96
C THR A 295 -19.49 1.46 -7.95
N VAL A 296 -18.92 0.26 -8.19
CA VAL A 296 -19.52 -0.77 -9.04
C VAL A 296 -20.89 -1.20 -8.50
N SER A 297 -20.98 -1.43 -7.18
CA SER A 297 -22.25 -1.79 -6.54
C SER A 297 -23.29 -0.68 -6.63
N ALA A 298 -22.89 0.59 -6.41
CA ALA A 298 -23.80 1.73 -6.53
C ALA A 298 -24.26 1.96 -7.99
N ASN A 299 -23.37 1.75 -8.96
CA ASN A 299 -23.66 1.96 -10.38
C ASN A 299 -24.70 0.97 -10.93
N TRP A 300 -24.62 -0.30 -10.52
CA TRP A 300 -25.50 -1.36 -11.01
C TRP A 300 -26.50 -1.87 -9.98
N ASP A 301 -26.67 -1.21 -8.82
CA ASP A 301 -27.54 -1.69 -7.73
C ASP A 301 -27.23 -3.14 -7.35
N LEU A 302 -25.97 -3.40 -6.99
CA LEU A 302 -25.50 -4.68 -6.48
C LEU A 302 -25.43 -4.63 -4.95
N PRO A 303 -25.55 -5.78 -4.26
CA PRO A 303 -25.28 -5.85 -2.83
C PRO A 303 -23.79 -5.59 -2.53
N SER A 304 -23.44 -5.62 -1.25
CA SER A 304 -22.06 -5.52 -0.76
C SER A 304 -21.49 -6.89 -0.36
N LEU A 305 -20.16 -7.01 -0.31
CA LEU A 305 -19.48 -8.14 0.32
C LEU A 305 -19.59 -8.11 1.85
N GLY A 306 -20.12 -7.02 2.43
CA GLY A 306 -20.16 -6.79 3.87
C GLY A 306 -18.78 -6.54 4.46
N ARG A 307 -17.81 -6.17 3.62
CA ARG A 307 -16.42 -5.91 4.00
C ARG A 307 -16.14 -4.41 3.86
N TRP A 308 -14.89 -4.01 3.61
CA TRP A 308 -14.54 -2.59 3.54
C TRP A 308 -15.16 -1.86 2.34
N ASP A 309 -15.75 -2.60 1.39
CA ASP A 309 -16.62 -2.06 0.33
C ASP A 309 -17.92 -1.45 0.87
N CYS A 310 -18.36 -1.85 2.07
CA CYS A 310 -19.64 -1.41 2.64
C CYS A 310 -19.64 0.07 3.03
N GLY A 311 -18.59 0.54 3.71
CA GLY A 311 -18.44 1.92 4.16
C GLY A 311 -17.65 2.81 3.21
N ALA A 312 -16.96 2.23 2.22
CA ALA A 312 -16.13 2.98 1.29
C ALA A 312 -16.93 4.00 0.47
N ASN A 313 -16.38 5.21 0.33
CA ASN A 313 -16.94 6.26 -0.51
C ASN A 313 -17.09 5.79 -1.97
N VAL A 314 -18.10 6.32 -2.66
CA VAL A 314 -18.41 6.04 -4.06
C VAL A 314 -17.87 7.19 -4.91
N LEU A 315 -17.25 6.90 -6.07
CA LEU A 315 -16.75 7.94 -6.97
C LEU A 315 -17.84 9.00 -7.24
N ALA A 316 -17.49 10.28 -7.10
CA ALA A 316 -18.44 11.38 -7.11
C ALA A 316 -19.34 11.40 -8.36
N THR A 317 -18.81 10.96 -9.50
CA THR A 317 -19.56 10.81 -10.77
C THR A 317 -20.76 9.88 -10.64
N VAL A 318 -20.65 8.80 -9.86
CA VAL A 318 -21.74 7.87 -9.56
C VAL A 318 -22.52 8.33 -8.32
N ALA A 319 -21.84 8.79 -7.27
CA ALA A 319 -22.48 9.22 -6.02
C ALA A 319 -23.51 10.33 -6.25
N ASN A 320 -23.19 11.31 -7.10
CA ASN A 320 -24.09 12.41 -7.44
C ASN A 320 -25.35 11.94 -8.19
N ILE A 321 -25.26 10.86 -8.96
CA ILE A 321 -26.40 10.29 -9.71
C ILE A 321 -27.26 9.42 -8.80
N THR A 322 -26.63 8.63 -7.93
CA THR A 322 -27.33 7.69 -7.03
C THR A 322 -27.87 8.36 -5.77
N GLY A 323 -27.38 9.56 -5.45
CA GLY A 323 -27.67 10.26 -4.19
C GLY A 323 -26.84 9.74 -3.00
N PHE A 324 -25.84 8.88 -3.26
CA PHE A 324 -24.93 8.38 -2.23
C PHE A 324 -24.17 9.55 -1.57
N GLN A 325 -24.15 9.57 -0.24
CA GLN A 325 -23.51 10.63 0.53
C GLN A 325 -22.11 10.19 0.94
N ASN A 326 -21.10 10.70 0.24
CA ASN A 326 -19.71 10.46 0.62
C ASN A 326 -19.38 11.15 1.94
N VAL A 327 -18.56 10.48 2.73
CA VAL A 327 -18.10 10.95 4.03
C VAL A 327 -16.73 11.59 3.86
N ALA A 328 -16.56 12.81 4.38
CA ALA A 328 -15.24 13.43 4.43
C ALA A 328 -14.39 12.73 5.49
N VAL A 329 -13.13 12.47 5.19
CA VAL A 329 -12.18 11.83 6.10
C VAL A 329 -11.03 12.79 6.32
N ASP A 330 -10.73 13.09 7.58
CA ASP A 330 -9.46 13.70 7.95
C ASP A 330 -8.35 12.67 7.77
N THR A 331 -7.48 12.89 6.79
CA THR A 331 -6.39 11.98 6.44
C THR A 331 -5.10 12.31 7.19
N GLU A 332 -5.09 13.29 8.10
CA GLU A 332 -3.90 13.63 8.88
C GLU A 332 -3.47 12.42 9.74
N GLY A 333 -2.24 11.94 9.51
CA GLY A 333 -1.69 10.79 10.23
C GLY A 333 -2.23 9.42 9.79
N LEU A 334 -3.01 9.35 8.70
CA LEU A 334 -3.34 8.11 8.01
C LEU A 334 -2.25 7.78 6.99
N TYR A 335 -1.72 6.56 7.08
CA TYR A 335 -0.65 6.04 6.23
C TYR A 335 -1.11 4.91 5.34
N PHE A 336 -1.86 3.92 5.86
CA PHE A 336 -2.29 2.73 5.08
C PHE A 336 -1.12 1.90 4.49
N ASN A 337 -0.05 1.74 5.26
CA ASN A 337 1.18 1.07 4.81
C ASN A 337 1.39 -0.31 5.44
N SER A 338 0.39 -0.85 6.11
CA SER A 338 0.51 -2.12 6.82
C SER A 338 -0.82 -2.80 6.97
N SER A 339 -0.78 -4.12 6.91
CA SER A 339 -1.93 -4.97 7.12
C SER A 339 -2.12 -5.27 8.61
N TYR A 340 -3.38 -5.46 8.99
CA TYR A 340 -3.76 -5.97 10.30
C TYR A 340 -3.41 -7.47 10.43
N PRO A 341 -3.33 -8.04 11.65
CA PRO A 341 -3.07 -9.48 11.83
C PRO A 341 -4.12 -10.37 11.15
N GLY A 342 -3.69 -11.38 10.40
CA GLY A 342 -4.64 -12.23 9.69
C GLY A 342 -4.04 -13.50 9.09
N PRO A 343 -4.88 -14.35 8.48
CA PRO A 343 -4.48 -15.69 8.03
C PRO A 343 -3.57 -15.68 6.82
N MET A 344 -3.42 -14.52 6.18
CA MET A 344 -2.51 -14.32 5.05
C MET A 344 -1.19 -13.64 5.45
N SER A 345 -1.01 -13.32 6.73
CA SER A 345 0.16 -12.59 7.23
C SER A 345 1.32 -13.54 7.51
N ASP A 346 2.54 -13.13 7.18
CA ASP A 346 3.77 -13.77 7.65
C ASP A 346 4.21 -13.23 9.01
N ASP A 347 4.18 -11.92 9.19
CA ASP A 347 4.72 -11.26 10.39
C ASP A 347 3.76 -11.35 11.58
N LEU A 348 2.46 -11.27 11.31
CA LEU A 348 1.34 -11.18 12.26
C LEU A 348 0.29 -12.25 11.96
N PHE A 349 0.73 -13.48 11.70
CA PHE A 349 -0.16 -14.60 11.38
C PHE A 349 -1.21 -14.81 12.49
N ASP A 350 -2.48 -14.71 12.11
CA ASP A 350 -3.64 -15.11 12.92
C ASP A 350 -4.49 -16.07 12.07
N PRO A 351 -4.70 -17.33 12.47
CA PRO A 351 -5.50 -18.27 11.70
C PRO A 351 -6.98 -17.86 11.53
N THR A 352 -7.45 -16.84 12.26
CA THR A 352 -8.84 -16.41 12.25
C THR A 352 -9.17 -15.59 11.00
N TRP A 353 -10.05 -16.12 10.15
CA TRP A 353 -10.56 -15.36 9.01
C TRP A 353 -11.49 -14.24 9.47
N PRO A 354 -11.32 -13.01 8.94
CA PRO A 354 -12.14 -11.88 9.33
C PRO A 354 -13.56 -12.03 8.75
N VAL A 355 -14.54 -12.03 9.66
CA VAL A 355 -15.96 -12.26 9.43
C VAL A 355 -16.62 -10.97 8.93
N PRO A 356 -17.23 -10.96 7.74
CA PRO A 356 -17.88 -9.76 7.19
C PRO A 356 -19.12 -9.36 8.01
N ASN A 357 -19.52 -8.10 7.92
CA ASN A 357 -20.72 -7.59 8.56
C ASN A 357 -21.99 -7.93 7.76
N THR A 358 -22.58 -9.09 8.04
CA THR A 358 -23.73 -9.64 7.32
C THR A 358 -25.06 -8.91 7.57
N ASP A 359 -25.16 -8.13 8.64
CA ASP A 359 -26.35 -7.36 9.02
C ASP A 359 -26.37 -5.93 8.47
N ALA A 360 -25.26 -5.47 7.89
CA ALA A 360 -25.13 -4.11 7.43
C ALA A 360 -26.01 -3.80 6.21
N LYS A 361 -26.57 -2.59 6.20
CA LYS A 361 -27.41 -2.06 5.11
C LYS A 361 -26.57 -1.32 4.05
N CYS A 362 -25.51 -1.98 3.61
CA CYS A 362 -24.56 -1.48 2.60
C CYS A 362 -25.19 -1.46 1.18
N GLY A 363 -24.39 -1.09 0.16
CA GLY A 363 -24.75 -1.29 -1.24
C GLY A 363 -26.00 -0.52 -1.66
N ASN A 364 -26.04 0.78 -1.34
CA ASN A 364 -27.21 1.64 -1.58
C ASN A 364 -28.52 1.10 -0.95
N GLY A 365 -28.41 0.45 0.21
CA GLY A 365 -29.54 -0.10 0.96
C GLY A 365 -29.95 -1.53 0.57
N LEU A 366 -29.25 -2.17 -0.38
CA LEU A 366 -29.49 -3.57 -0.78
C LEU A 366 -28.92 -4.58 0.23
N GLY A 367 -28.07 -4.13 1.15
CA GLY A 367 -27.44 -4.96 2.16
C GLY A 367 -26.34 -5.86 1.59
N VAL A 368 -26.05 -6.94 2.32
CA VAL A 368 -24.97 -7.87 2.00
C VAL A 368 -25.44 -9.02 1.11
N LEU A 369 -24.54 -9.49 0.24
CA LEU A 369 -24.75 -10.61 -0.69
C LEU A 369 -25.25 -11.86 0.06
N GLU A 370 -26.27 -12.52 -0.49
CA GLU A 370 -26.91 -13.68 0.16
C GLU A 370 -25.96 -14.87 0.37
N SER A 371 -25.00 -15.10 -0.53
CA SER A 371 -23.98 -16.14 -0.33
C SER A 371 -23.05 -15.82 0.85
N VAL A 372 -22.74 -14.54 1.09
CA VAL A 372 -21.97 -14.09 2.24
C VAL A 372 -22.79 -14.31 3.52
N LYS A 373 -24.07 -13.91 3.55
CA LYS A 373 -24.96 -14.17 4.70
C LYS A 373 -25.10 -15.67 5.00
N LYS A 374 -25.24 -16.51 3.97
CA LYS A 374 -25.32 -17.96 4.14
C LYS A 374 -24.03 -18.55 4.75
N THR A 375 -22.87 -18.01 4.38
CA THR A 375 -21.57 -18.51 4.83
C THR A 375 -21.20 -17.99 6.22
N TRP A 376 -21.53 -16.73 6.52
CA TRP A 376 -21.01 -16.00 7.69
C TRP A 376 -22.09 -15.50 8.66
N GLY A 377 -23.38 -15.57 8.32
CA GLY A 377 -24.46 -14.89 9.04
C GLY A 377 -24.75 -15.37 10.47
N ALA A 378 -24.18 -16.50 10.89
CA ALA A 378 -24.24 -16.97 12.28
C ALA A 378 -23.13 -16.37 13.16
N GLN A 379 -22.18 -15.66 12.56
CA GLN A 379 -20.98 -15.14 13.23
C GLN A 379 -21.05 -13.61 13.35
N LYS A 380 -20.43 -13.09 14.41
CA LYS A 380 -20.32 -11.64 14.62
C LYS A 380 -19.22 -11.08 13.72
N ALA A 381 -19.48 -9.91 13.12
CA ALA A 381 -18.48 -9.19 12.32
C ALA A 381 -17.18 -8.95 13.12
N THR A 382 -16.03 -9.21 12.49
CA THR A 382 -14.71 -9.01 13.11
C THR A 382 -14.38 -7.54 13.29
N TYR A 383 -14.63 -6.74 12.25
CA TYR A 383 -14.34 -5.30 12.23
C TYR A 383 -15.60 -4.47 12.00
N ASN A 384 -15.49 -3.17 12.25
CA ASN A 384 -16.51 -2.21 11.84
C ASN A 384 -16.41 -1.93 10.33
N TYR A 385 -16.86 -2.88 9.52
CA TYR A 385 -16.85 -2.78 8.05
C TYR A 385 -17.72 -1.64 7.48
N THR A 386 -18.52 -0.98 8.31
CA THR A 386 -19.26 0.23 7.90
C THR A 386 -18.42 1.51 8.00
N ALA A 387 -17.20 1.44 8.55
CA ALA A 387 -16.25 2.54 8.50
C ALA A 387 -15.75 2.77 7.07
N VAL A 388 -15.36 4.03 6.78
CA VAL A 388 -15.00 4.49 5.43
C VAL A 388 -13.68 3.91 4.93
N TYR A 389 -12.84 3.40 5.84
CA TYR A 389 -11.56 2.79 5.55
C TYR A 389 -11.24 1.69 6.56
N ASN A 390 -10.29 0.82 6.23
CA ASN A 390 -9.81 -0.26 7.08
C ASN A 390 -9.09 0.31 8.31
N TYR A 391 -9.44 -0.18 9.49
CA TYR A 391 -8.92 0.28 10.78
C TYR A 391 -8.12 -0.83 11.47
N ASP A 392 -6.89 -0.52 11.89
CA ASP A 392 -6.00 -1.45 12.58
C ASP A 392 -5.20 -0.79 13.72
N ASP A 393 -5.63 -1.07 14.94
CA ASP A 393 -4.95 -0.64 16.17
C ASP A 393 -3.53 -1.17 16.32
N VAL A 394 -3.22 -2.33 15.71
CA VAL A 394 -1.95 -3.01 15.91
C VAL A 394 -0.84 -2.33 15.11
N SER A 395 -1.09 -1.99 13.85
CA SER A 395 -0.17 -1.17 13.06
C SER A 395 -0.22 0.31 13.48
N GLY A 396 -1.39 0.81 13.89
CA GLY A 396 -1.61 2.22 14.20
C GLY A 396 -1.50 3.13 12.97
N ASN A 397 -1.35 2.58 11.77
CA ASN A 397 -1.10 3.34 10.55
C ASN A 397 -2.37 3.93 9.92
N ASN A 398 -3.54 3.54 10.41
CA ASN A 398 -4.84 3.95 9.87
C ASN A 398 -5.83 4.32 10.99
N VAL A 399 -5.38 4.61 12.20
CA VAL A 399 -6.27 4.82 13.37
C VAL A 399 -6.59 6.28 13.70
N ASN A 400 -5.86 7.24 13.13
CA ASN A 400 -5.99 8.66 13.49
C ASN A 400 -7.03 9.42 12.67
N GLY A 401 -7.54 8.81 11.59
CA GLY A 401 -8.54 9.43 10.75
C GLY A 401 -9.85 9.62 11.49
N LYS A 402 -10.53 10.73 11.22
CA LYS A 402 -11.86 10.99 11.75
C LYS A 402 -12.81 11.27 10.60
N PRO A 403 -13.93 10.54 10.50
CA PRO A 403 -15.05 10.96 9.67
C PRO A 403 -15.50 12.36 10.09
N VAL A 404 -15.37 13.33 9.19
CA VAL A 404 -15.83 14.69 9.41
C VAL A 404 -17.20 14.81 8.76
N PRO A 405 -18.25 15.28 9.49
CA PRO A 405 -19.54 15.52 8.88
C PRO A 405 -19.40 16.45 7.69
N SER A 406 -19.89 16.01 6.53
CA SER A 406 -19.92 16.79 5.30
C SER A 406 -20.94 17.93 5.44
N GLY A 407 -20.51 19.06 6.00
CA GLY A 407 -21.33 20.26 6.09
C GLY A 407 -20.79 21.28 7.08
N GLY A 408 -20.12 22.33 6.59
CA GLY A 408 -19.84 23.53 7.38
C GLY A 408 -18.45 24.11 7.16
N SER A 409 -18.36 25.02 6.19
CA SER A 409 -17.29 26.00 6.08
C SER A 409 -16.99 26.63 7.46
N VAL A 410 -15.69 26.75 7.80
CA VAL A 410 -15.12 27.57 8.90
C VAL A 410 -15.11 26.98 10.32
N THR A 411 -15.97 26.05 10.72
CA THR A 411 -15.92 25.45 12.09
C THR A 411 -14.92 24.29 12.23
N ALA A 412 -14.50 23.69 11.12
CA ALA A 412 -13.54 22.59 11.08
C ALA A 412 -12.12 22.96 11.57
N LEU A 413 -11.74 24.24 11.46
CA LEU A 413 -10.38 24.67 11.83
C LEU A 413 -10.12 24.59 13.35
N HIS A 414 -11.13 24.77 14.19
CA HIS A 414 -10.97 24.86 15.65
C HIS A 414 -10.93 23.49 16.35
N TYR A 415 -11.56 22.46 15.80
CA TYR A 415 -11.49 21.10 16.37
C TYR A 415 -10.18 20.38 16.02
N VAL A 416 -9.55 20.73 14.89
CA VAL A 416 -8.26 20.19 14.45
C VAL A 416 -7.11 20.69 15.34
N THR A 417 -7.14 21.94 15.80
CA THR A 417 -6.05 22.51 16.63
C THR A 417 -5.99 21.95 18.05
N VAL A 418 -7.12 21.55 18.64
CA VAL A 418 -7.15 21.07 20.04
C VAL A 418 -6.72 19.59 20.16
N TYR A 419 -6.93 18.77 19.11
CA TYR A 419 -6.45 17.38 19.08
C TYR A 419 -5.00 17.22 18.59
N ARG A 420 -4.39 18.27 18.01
CA ARG A 420 -2.98 18.27 17.57
C ARG A 420 -1.94 18.05 18.68
N TYR A 421 -2.33 18.19 19.95
CA TYR A 421 -1.38 18.20 21.07
C TYR A 421 -1.12 16.84 21.73
N SER A 422 -1.89 15.78 21.45
CA SER A 422 -1.75 14.51 22.21
C SER A 422 -1.09 13.33 21.48
N SER A 423 -0.80 13.40 20.18
CA SER A 423 -0.09 12.30 19.49
C SER A 423 0.37 12.72 18.09
N PRO A 424 1.69 12.84 17.81
CA PRO A 424 2.33 11.76 17.05
C PRO A 424 3.86 11.62 17.26
N THR A 425 4.42 11.84 18.45
CA THR A 425 5.88 11.67 18.63
C THR A 425 6.28 10.18 18.64
N LYS A 426 5.54 9.33 19.36
CA LYS A 426 5.82 7.89 19.47
C LYS A 426 5.48 7.10 18.19
N LEU A 427 4.52 7.58 17.40
CA LEU A 427 4.10 6.91 16.15
C LEU A 427 5.16 7.10 15.06
N LYS A 428 5.67 8.34 14.90
CA LYS A 428 6.77 8.64 13.98
C LYS A 428 8.03 7.86 14.30
N GLU A 429 8.42 7.77 15.58
CA GLU A 429 9.62 7.02 16.01
C GLU A 429 9.51 5.51 15.70
N ARG A 430 8.35 4.89 15.95
CA ARG A 430 8.11 3.48 15.61
C ARG A 430 8.03 3.22 14.11
N GLN A 431 7.49 4.19 13.36
CA GLN A 431 7.49 4.16 11.90
C GLN A 431 8.92 4.22 11.37
N PHE A 432 9.74 5.20 11.79
CA PHE A 432 11.15 5.28 11.39
C PHE A 432 11.91 3.98 11.69
N ALA A 433 11.65 3.34 12.83
CA ALA A 433 12.27 2.06 13.18
C ALA A 433 11.81 0.89 12.27
N ARG A 434 10.53 0.80 11.90
CA ARG A 434 10.02 -0.22 10.98
C ARG A 434 10.43 0.03 9.52
N LEU A 435 10.54 1.29 9.11
CA LEU A 435 10.91 1.71 7.76
C LEU A 435 12.40 1.49 7.48
N ASN A 436 13.26 1.77 8.46
CA ASN A 436 14.68 1.43 8.34
C ASN A 436 14.87 -0.09 8.19
N LYS A 437 14.01 -0.90 8.84
CA LYS A 437 14.04 -2.36 8.70
C LYS A 437 13.63 -2.88 7.30
N ARG A 438 12.94 -2.09 6.46
CA ARG A 438 12.61 -2.47 5.07
C ARG A 438 13.54 -1.81 4.04
N LYS A 439 14.00 -0.58 4.30
CA LYS A 439 14.95 0.14 3.42
C LYS A 439 16.35 -0.50 3.37
N GLU A 440 16.70 -1.27 4.41
CA GLU A 440 17.96 -2.01 4.49
C GLU A 440 17.89 -3.41 3.83
N ASP A 441 16.74 -3.79 3.26
CA ASP A 441 16.64 -5.03 2.50
C ASP A 441 17.37 -4.87 1.16
N ARG A 442 18.38 -5.70 0.95
CA ARG A 442 19.17 -5.75 -0.27
C ARG A 442 19.47 -7.21 -0.60
N MET A 443 19.50 -7.50 -1.89
CA MET A 443 19.80 -8.84 -2.38
C MET A 443 21.30 -9.12 -2.32
N VAL A 444 21.66 -10.31 -1.85
CA VAL A 444 23.04 -10.81 -1.79
C VAL A 444 23.14 -12.15 -2.52
N LYS A 445 24.25 -12.36 -3.24
CA LYS A 445 24.50 -13.62 -3.96
C LYS A 445 25.03 -14.68 -2.99
N ALA A 446 24.22 -15.69 -2.73
CA ALA A 446 24.58 -16.87 -1.96
C ALA A 446 24.77 -18.10 -2.85
N ILE A 447 25.59 -19.04 -2.40
CA ILE A 447 25.79 -20.35 -3.03
C ILE A 447 25.16 -21.39 -2.12
N ARG A 448 23.96 -21.86 -2.48
CA ARG A 448 23.23 -22.91 -1.75
C ARG A 448 23.07 -24.12 -2.65
N SER A 449 23.40 -25.31 -2.15
CA SER A 449 23.33 -26.57 -2.91
C SER A 449 24.09 -26.55 -4.25
N GLY A 450 25.21 -25.82 -4.30
CA GLY A 450 26.07 -25.70 -5.49
C GLY A 450 25.54 -24.78 -6.60
N ARG A 451 24.45 -24.04 -6.35
CA ARG A 451 23.89 -23.05 -7.28
C ARG A 451 23.98 -21.65 -6.68
N SER A 452 24.25 -20.65 -7.53
CA SER A 452 24.16 -19.25 -7.14
C SER A 452 22.69 -18.84 -7.09
N VAL A 453 22.27 -18.27 -5.97
CA VAL A 453 20.92 -17.77 -5.69
C VAL A 453 21.03 -16.39 -5.07
N GLU A 454 20.16 -15.47 -5.47
CA GLU A 454 20.03 -14.18 -4.80
C GLU A 454 19.04 -14.33 -3.66
N ILE A 455 19.47 -13.97 -2.44
CA ILE A 455 18.65 -14.04 -1.23
C ILE A 455 18.65 -12.66 -0.55
N SER A 456 17.61 -12.34 0.22
CA SER A 456 17.63 -11.15 1.06
C SER A 456 18.80 -11.21 2.05
N ILE A 457 19.40 -10.06 2.37
CA ILE A 457 20.38 -9.95 3.45
C ILE A 457 19.83 -10.49 4.79
N TYR A 458 18.51 -10.44 5.01
CA TYR A 458 17.88 -10.94 6.23
C TYR A 458 17.80 -12.48 6.28
N ASP A 459 17.92 -13.14 5.14
CA ASP A 459 17.89 -14.61 5.03
C ASP A 459 19.28 -15.24 5.07
N VAL A 460 20.33 -14.44 5.26
CA VAL A 460 21.72 -14.91 5.41
C VAL A 460 21.87 -15.57 6.78
N LEU A 461 22.33 -16.82 6.78
CA LEU A 461 22.56 -17.61 7.98
C LEU A 461 24.05 -17.97 8.12
N ALA A 462 24.47 -18.26 9.36
CA ALA A 462 25.79 -18.83 9.60
C ALA A 462 25.91 -20.19 8.90
N GLY A 463 27.01 -20.39 8.16
CA GLY A 463 27.23 -21.56 7.31
C GLY A 463 26.87 -21.37 5.84
N ASP A 464 26.19 -20.28 5.47
CA ASP A 464 26.02 -19.93 4.06
C ASP A 464 27.37 -19.57 3.42
N VAL A 465 27.47 -19.81 2.11
CA VAL A 465 28.60 -19.36 1.29
C VAL A 465 28.14 -18.17 0.47
N LEU A 466 28.80 -17.03 0.63
CA LEU A 466 28.47 -15.82 -0.10
C LEU A 466 29.52 -15.50 -1.16
N HIS A 467 29.07 -14.88 -2.24
CA HIS A 467 29.88 -14.45 -3.37
C HIS A 467 29.77 -12.93 -3.53
N LEU A 468 30.91 -12.23 -3.46
CA LEU A 468 30.98 -10.77 -3.53
C LEU A 468 31.90 -10.31 -4.66
N GLU A 469 31.54 -9.19 -5.28
CA GLU A 469 32.23 -8.52 -6.37
C GLU A 469 32.80 -7.15 -5.91
N PRO A 470 33.75 -6.55 -6.66
CA PRO A 470 34.26 -5.22 -6.35
C PRO A 470 33.15 -4.17 -6.28
N GLY A 471 33.10 -3.43 -5.18
CA GLY A 471 32.05 -2.45 -4.90
C GLY A 471 31.03 -2.93 -3.86
N ASP A 472 30.92 -4.24 -3.63
CA ASP A 472 29.98 -4.80 -2.67
C ASP A 472 30.36 -4.49 -1.22
N LEU A 473 29.35 -4.30 -0.39
CA LEU A 473 29.50 -4.16 1.05
C LEU A 473 29.27 -5.53 1.70
N VAL A 474 30.20 -5.95 2.55
CA VAL A 474 30.13 -7.26 3.22
C VAL A 474 28.92 -7.33 4.16
N PRO A 475 27.97 -8.26 3.95
CA PRO A 475 26.74 -8.34 4.74
C PRO A 475 26.91 -9.03 6.10
N ALA A 476 27.87 -9.94 6.24
CA ALA A 476 28.07 -10.77 7.43
C ALA A 476 29.55 -11.09 7.65
N ASP A 477 29.92 -11.43 8.89
CA ASP A 477 31.29 -11.83 9.20
C ASP A 477 31.54 -13.25 8.66
N GLY A 478 32.77 -13.53 8.23
CA GLY A 478 33.11 -14.86 7.73
C GLY A 478 34.59 -15.09 7.44
N ILE A 479 34.89 -16.25 6.84
CA ILE A 479 36.24 -16.70 6.50
C ILE A 479 36.35 -16.92 5.00
N LEU A 480 37.38 -16.34 4.37
CA LEU A 480 37.63 -16.44 2.94
C LEU A 480 37.93 -17.90 2.54
N ILE A 481 37.13 -18.44 1.61
CA ILE A 481 37.35 -19.77 1.03
C ILE A 481 38.23 -19.65 -0.21
N SER A 482 37.88 -18.74 -1.13
CA SER A 482 38.61 -18.55 -2.37
C SER A 482 38.42 -17.14 -2.90
N GLY A 483 39.48 -16.55 -3.44
CA GLY A 483 39.43 -15.27 -4.13
C GLY A 483 40.75 -14.94 -4.82
N TYR A 484 40.70 -14.04 -5.80
CA TYR A 484 41.88 -13.62 -6.55
C TYR A 484 42.19 -12.15 -6.27
N THR A 485 43.37 -11.88 -5.70
CA THR A 485 43.85 -10.52 -5.35
C THR A 485 42.80 -9.72 -4.55
N VAL A 486 42.33 -10.29 -3.44
CA VAL A 486 41.25 -9.69 -2.64
C VAL A 486 41.80 -8.54 -1.79
N ARG A 487 41.23 -7.35 -1.95
CA ARG A 487 41.48 -6.19 -1.07
C ARG A 487 40.17 -5.63 -0.53
N CYS A 488 40.17 -5.35 0.76
CA CYS A 488 39.01 -4.81 1.47
C CYS A 488 39.36 -3.46 2.12
N ASP A 489 38.38 -2.57 2.13
CA ASP A 489 38.38 -1.35 2.95
C ASP A 489 37.64 -1.63 4.26
N GLU A 490 38.37 -1.62 5.37
CA GLU A 490 37.84 -1.83 6.72
C GLU A 490 37.77 -0.54 7.54
N SER A 491 37.98 0.62 6.91
CA SER A 491 38.01 1.94 7.57
C SER A 491 36.72 2.24 8.35
N SER A 492 35.59 1.72 7.88
CA SER A 492 34.30 1.84 8.55
C SER A 492 34.28 1.16 9.93
N MET A 493 35.09 0.13 10.14
CA MET A 493 35.12 -0.69 11.35
C MET A 493 36.34 -0.42 12.24
N THR A 494 37.52 -0.19 11.65
CA THR A 494 38.78 -0.02 12.39
C THR A 494 39.19 1.45 12.54
N GLY A 495 38.66 2.35 11.71
CA GLY A 495 39.07 3.76 11.64
C GLY A 495 40.39 4.02 10.90
N GLU A 496 41.09 2.97 10.48
CA GLU A 496 42.32 3.04 9.71
C GLU A 496 41.99 2.98 8.21
N SER A 497 42.51 3.92 7.40
CA SER A 497 42.18 4.03 5.96
C SER A 497 43.05 3.17 5.04
N GLU A 498 43.84 2.25 5.59
CA GLU A 498 44.72 1.39 4.79
C GLU A 498 43.95 0.21 4.17
N GLN A 499 44.28 -0.10 2.91
CA GLN A 499 43.70 -1.25 2.21
C GLN A 499 44.29 -2.55 2.76
N ILE A 500 43.43 -3.47 3.16
CA ILE A 500 43.85 -4.75 3.74
C ILE A 500 43.76 -5.85 2.67
N GLN A 501 44.89 -6.51 2.42
CA GLN A 501 44.94 -7.68 1.54
C GLN A 501 44.49 -8.93 2.28
N LYS A 502 43.55 -9.68 1.69
CA LYS A 502 43.00 -10.90 2.28
C LYS A 502 43.62 -12.16 1.66
N VAL A 503 43.75 -13.20 2.47
CA VAL A 503 44.33 -14.50 2.08
C VAL A 503 43.32 -15.61 2.36
N ALA A 504 43.22 -16.62 1.49
CA ALA A 504 42.30 -17.73 1.72
C ALA A 504 42.64 -18.48 3.03
N GLY A 505 41.62 -18.96 3.75
CA GLY A 505 41.80 -19.56 5.07
C GLY A 505 42.67 -20.81 5.08
N ASP A 506 42.64 -21.60 4.01
CA ASP A 506 43.47 -22.78 3.80
C ASP A 506 44.95 -22.40 3.60
N GLU A 507 45.24 -21.37 2.81
CA GLU A 507 46.57 -20.83 2.61
C GLU A 507 47.13 -20.20 3.90
N ALA A 508 46.30 -19.47 4.63
CA ALA A 508 46.68 -18.90 5.92
C ALA A 508 47.03 -20.00 6.94
N LEU A 509 46.22 -21.06 7.01
CA LEU A 509 46.46 -22.21 7.89
C LEU A 509 47.72 -22.99 7.50
N ALA A 510 47.94 -23.22 6.21
CA ALA A 510 49.14 -23.89 5.72
C ALA A 510 50.43 -23.11 6.08
N LYS A 511 50.41 -21.78 5.91
CA LYS A 511 51.53 -20.91 6.26
C LYS A 511 51.77 -20.86 7.77
N LEU A 512 50.71 -20.83 8.58
CA LEU A 512 50.79 -20.90 10.04
C LEU A 512 51.57 -22.13 10.52
N HIS A 513 51.34 -23.29 9.91
CA HIS A 513 52.04 -24.52 10.25
C HIS A 513 53.52 -24.54 9.85
N THR A 514 53.94 -23.75 8.86
CA THR A 514 55.31 -23.75 8.33
C THR A 514 56.24 -22.66 8.89
N SER A 515 55.74 -21.45 9.17
CA SER A 515 56.60 -20.28 9.42
C SER A 515 56.41 -19.61 10.80
N GLY A 516 55.38 -19.98 11.56
CA GLY A 516 55.16 -19.50 12.95
C GLY A 516 54.96 -17.99 13.14
N HIS A 517 55.03 -17.18 12.09
CA HIS A 517 54.78 -15.74 12.08
C HIS A 517 53.44 -15.47 11.40
N VAL A 518 52.57 -14.69 12.05
CA VAL A 518 51.14 -14.52 11.68
C VAL A 518 50.82 -13.08 11.24
N ASP A 519 51.76 -12.16 11.37
CA ASP A 519 51.50 -10.70 11.34
C ASP A 519 51.05 -10.13 9.98
N SER A 520 50.92 -10.96 8.94
CA SER A 520 50.50 -10.52 7.59
C SER A 520 49.46 -11.43 6.92
N LEU A 521 48.85 -12.37 7.66
CA LEU A 521 47.85 -13.29 7.11
C LEU A 521 46.47 -12.96 7.67
N ASP A 522 45.59 -12.44 6.82
CA ASP A 522 44.23 -12.10 7.22
C ASP A 522 43.19 -12.85 6.36
N PRO A 523 42.62 -13.95 6.89
CA PRO A 523 41.57 -14.70 6.23
C PRO A 523 40.16 -14.24 6.57
N PHE A 524 40.00 -13.21 7.39
CA PHE A 524 38.70 -12.81 7.92
C PHE A 524 38.05 -11.75 7.02
N ILE A 525 36.76 -11.92 6.79
CA ILE A 525 35.89 -10.99 6.08
C ILE A 525 34.95 -10.38 7.12
N ILE A 526 35.01 -9.06 7.28
CA ILE A 526 34.32 -8.34 8.36
C ILE A 526 33.08 -7.62 7.81
N ALA A 527 31.92 -7.82 8.44
CA ALA A 527 30.69 -7.14 8.06
C ALA A 527 30.86 -5.62 8.10
N GLY A 528 30.29 -4.92 7.11
CA GLY A 528 30.39 -3.47 6.97
C GLY A 528 31.68 -2.98 6.30
N SER A 529 32.63 -3.86 5.97
CA SER A 529 33.75 -3.56 5.07
C SER A 529 33.29 -3.53 3.61
N LYS A 530 34.07 -2.88 2.74
CA LYS A 530 33.80 -2.80 1.30
C LYS A 530 34.86 -3.54 0.50
N ILE A 531 34.44 -4.35 -0.46
CA ILE A 531 35.36 -5.01 -1.39
C ILE A 531 35.85 -3.99 -2.41
N LEU A 532 37.17 -3.80 -2.49
CA LEU A 532 37.78 -2.84 -3.42
C LEU A 532 38.26 -3.53 -4.70
N GLU A 533 38.92 -4.68 -4.55
CA GLU A 533 39.53 -5.42 -5.65
C GLU A 533 39.34 -6.93 -5.44
N GLY A 534 39.18 -7.66 -6.54
CA GLY A 534 39.04 -9.11 -6.55
C GLY A 534 37.61 -9.63 -6.41
N ILE A 535 37.45 -10.93 -6.66
CA ILE A 535 36.19 -11.66 -6.43
C ILE A 535 36.36 -12.49 -5.17
N VAL A 536 35.35 -12.49 -4.30
CA VAL A 536 35.42 -13.06 -2.96
C VAL A 536 34.36 -14.13 -2.79
N THR A 537 34.76 -15.35 -2.43
CA THR A 537 33.83 -16.41 -2.00
C THR A 537 34.21 -16.83 -0.59
N TYR A 538 33.30 -16.66 0.37
CA TYR A 538 33.59 -16.83 1.79
C TYR A 538 32.43 -17.52 2.52
N ILE A 539 32.74 -18.19 3.63
CA ILE A 539 31.74 -18.83 4.49
C ILE A 539 31.36 -17.91 5.64
N VAL A 540 30.05 -17.75 5.87
CA VAL A 540 29.51 -16.89 6.92
C VAL A 540 29.68 -17.54 8.29
N THR A 541 30.25 -16.80 9.24
CA THR A 541 30.46 -17.23 10.63
C THR A 541 29.58 -16.45 11.62
N GLY A 542 29.20 -15.20 11.32
CA GLY A 542 28.43 -14.36 12.24
C GLY A 542 27.50 -13.37 11.52
N VAL A 543 26.22 -13.39 11.89
CA VAL A 543 25.16 -12.54 11.31
C VAL A 543 24.49 -11.65 12.36
N GLY A 544 23.85 -10.56 11.92
CA GLY A 544 23.07 -9.66 12.78
C GLY A 544 23.87 -9.11 13.96
N MET A 545 23.29 -9.14 15.16
CA MET A 545 23.94 -8.62 16.40
C MET A 545 25.20 -9.39 16.81
N ASN A 546 25.45 -10.58 16.24
CA ASN A 546 26.63 -11.37 16.50
C ASN A 546 27.79 -11.05 15.55
N SER A 547 27.56 -10.27 14.49
CA SER A 547 28.63 -9.77 13.62
C SER A 547 29.38 -8.60 14.28
N THR A 548 30.55 -8.26 13.74
CA THR A 548 31.39 -7.16 14.21
C THR A 548 30.70 -5.82 13.99
N HIS A 549 30.06 -5.64 12.83
CA HIS A 549 29.23 -4.47 12.55
C HIS A 549 28.01 -4.35 13.48
N GLY A 550 27.30 -5.46 13.73
CA GLY A 550 26.13 -5.46 14.60
C GLY A 550 26.47 -5.13 16.06
N ARG A 551 27.65 -5.56 16.53
CA ARG A 551 28.17 -5.19 17.86
C ARG A 551 28.54 -3.71 17.96
N LEU A 552 29.12 -3.14 16.90
CA LEU A 552 29.45 -1.71 16.84
C LEU A 552 28.18 -0.85 16.88
N MET A 553 27.17 -1.17 16.07
CA MET A 553 25.92 -0.40 16.01
C MET A 553 25.16 -0.39 17.33
N LYS A 554 25.23 -1.46 18.13
CA LYS A 554 24.66 -1.52 19.48
C LYS A 554 25.27 -0.49 20.44
N SER A 555 26.54 -0.12 20.26
CA SER A 555 27.23 0.85 21.12
C SER A 555 26.90 2.32 20.80
N LEU A 556 26.43 2.59 19.57
CA LEU A 556 26.15 3.95 19.08
C LEU A 556 24.73 4.44 19.41
N THR A 557 23.84 3.58 19.89
CA THR A 557 22.42 3.94 20.12
C THR A 557 22.16 4.77 21.39
N GLU A 558 23.20 5.15 22.14
CA GLU A 558 23.08 6.03 23.31
C GLU A 558 23.62 7.42 22.99
N ARG A 559 22.74 8.32 22.49
CA ARG A 559 22.73 9.81 22.62
C ARG A 559 22.31 10.50 21.31
N THR A 560 21.04 10.90 21.23
CA THR A 560 20.59 11.95 20.31
C THR A 560 20.33 13.23 21.11
N ASP A 561 21.32 14.12 21.16
CA ASP A 561 21.15 15.47 21.71
C ASP A 561 20.56 16.40 20.63
N GLU A 562 19.70 17.35 21.04
CA GLU A 562 19.10 18.34 20.14
C GLU A 562 20.15 19.25 19.47
N THR A 563 19.92 19.63 18.21
CA THR A 563 20.88 20.46 17.48
C THR A 563 20.93 21.91 18.02
N PRO A 564 22.09 22.60 17.94
CA PRO A 564 22.22 23.99 18.36
C PRO A 564 21.27 24.96 17.66
N LEU A 565 20.82 24.64 16.44
CA LEU A 565 19.86 25.44 15.68
C LEU A 565 18.42 25.24 16.20
N GLN A 566 18.01 24.00 16.48
CA GLN A 566 16.72 23.70 17.12
C GLN A 566 16.59 24.41 18.47
N LYS A 567 17.66 24.41 19.27
CA LYS A 567 17.70 25.10 20.57
C LYS A 567 17.56 26.63 20.46
N LYS A 568 18.02 27.24 19.37
CA LYS A 568 17.84 28.68 19.12
C LYS A 568 16.43 29.00 18.62
N LEU A 569 15.87 28.14 17.78
CA LEU A 569 14.50 28.28 17.25
C LEU A 569 13.44 28.12 18.35
N SER A 570 13.64 27.19 19.29
CA SER A 570 12.73 27.01 20.43
C SER A 570 12.68 28.24 21.32
N ILE A 571 13.84 28.83 21.66
CA ILE A 571 13.92 30.07 22.45
C ILE A 571 13.18 31.24 21.78
N VAL A 572 13.21 31.32 20.44
CA VAL A 572 12.49 32.37 19.70
C VAL A 572 10.98 32.09 19.70
N ALA A 573 10.58 30.84 19.47
CA ALA A 573 9.17 30.44 19.49
C ALA A 573 8.50 30.70 20.84
N ASP A 574 9.19 30.39 21.94
CA ASP A 574 8.69 30.62 23.31
C ASP A 574 8.43 32.11 23.58
N LYS A 575 9.31 33.00 23.11
CA LYS A 575 9.15 34.45 23.27
C LYS A 575 7.95 35.00 22.49
N ILE A 576 7.73 34.48 21.28
CA ILE A 576 6.59 34.87 20.45
C ILE A 576 5.28 34.40 21.10
N ALA A 577 5.25 33.16 21.62
CA ALA A 577 4.08 32.61 22.31
C ALA A 577 3.70 33.43 23.55
N ILE A 578 4.68 33.78 24.40
CA ILE A 578 4.45 34.61 25.60
C ILE A 578 3.89 35.99 25.22
N SER A 579 4.44 36.61 24.17
CA SER A 579 3.98 37.92 23.69
C SER A 579 2.54 37.87 23.15
N GLY A 580 2.20 36.80 22.43
CA GLY A 580 0.86 36.56 21.90
C GLY A 580 -0.19 36.37 23.00
N VAL A 581 0.13 35.58 24.02
CA VAL A 581 -0.75 35.36 25.18
C VAL A 581 -0.98 36.65 25.96
N ALA A 582 0.06 37.47 26.16
CA ALA A 582 -0.06 38.76 26.83
C ALA A 582 -1.00 39.73 26.08
N ALA A 583 -0.88 39.81 24.75
CA ALA A 583 -1.72 40.66 23.92
C ALA A 583 -3.19 40.19 23.91
N ALA A 584 -3.42 38.87 23.80
CA ALA A 584 -4.77 38.30 23.84
C ALA A 584 -5.45 38.51 25.20
N GLY A 585 -4.70 38.34 26.30
CA GLY A 585 -5.19 38.59 27.65
C GLY A 585 -5.56 40.06 27.89
N LEU A 586 -4.73 41.00 27.42
CA LEU A 586 -5.03 42.43 27.51
C LEU A 586 -6.31 42.78 26.75
N LEU A 587 -6.47 42.27 25.52
CA LEU A 587 -7.68 42.50 24.72
C LEU A 587 -8.92 41.91 25.39
N PHE A 588 -8.82 40.71 25.96
CA PHE A 588 -9.92 40.07 26.69
C PHE A 588 -10.39 40.93 27.87
N VAL A 589 -9.46 41.45 28.67
CA VAL A 589 -9.76 42.31 29.82
C VAL A 589 -10.42 43.62 29.38
N VAL A 590 -9.99 44.22 28.28
CA VAL A 590 -10.60 45.45 27.74
C VAL A 590 -12.02 45.18 27.24
N LEU A 591 -12.21 44.09 26.48
CA LEU A 591 -13.51 43.75 25.92
C LEU A 591 -14.52 43.31 26.98
N ILE A 592 -14.08 42.59 28.03
CA ILE A 592 -14.96 42.19 29.13
C ILE A 592 -15.34 43.38 30.01
N ALA A 593 -14.43 44.32 30.26
CA ALA A 593 -14.75 45.55 30.98
C ALA A 593 -15.75 46.43 30.22
N LYS A 594 -15.62 46.50 28.89
CA LYS A 594 -16.59 47.17 28.01
C LYS A 594 -17.95 46.45 28.02
N PHE A 595 -17.95 45.13 27.99
CA PHE A 595 -19.18 44.32 28.04
C PHE A 595 -19.93 44.51 29.37
N LEU A 596 -19.20 44.49 30.50
CA LEU A 596 -19.77 44.70 31.83
C LEU A 596 -20.29 46.12 32.06
N SER A 597 -19.66 47.15 31.48
CA SER A 597 -20.15 48.53 31.60
C SER A 597 -21.41 48.79 30.78
N GLN A 598 -21.60 48.07 29.67
CA GLN A 598 -22.78 48.16 28.81
C GLN A 598 -23.98 47.33 29.34
N LEU A 599 -23.73 46.39 30.25
CA LEU A 599 -24.76 45.54 30.88
C LEU A 599 -25.75 46.31 31.75
N SER A 600 -25.31 47.43 32.35
CA SER A 600 -26.13 48.22 33.29
C SER A 600 -27.24 49.04 32.59
N GLY A 601 -27.26 49.09 31.26
CA GLY A 601 -28.20 49.89 30.48
C GLY A 601 -28.78 49.18 29.25
N SER A 602 -28.55 47.87 29.08
CA SER A 602 -29.05 47.13 27.93
C SER A 602 -30.42 46.50 28.20
N HIS A 603 -31.30 46.52 27.18
CA HIS A 603 -32.58 45.81 27.18
C HIS A 603 -32.49 44.44 26.49
N ASP A 604 -31.26 43.95 26.25
CA ASP A 604 -30.99 42.72 25.51
C ASP A 604 -31.45 41.50 26.30
N SER A 605 -31.96 40.48 25.58
CA SER A 605 -32.39 39.24 26.19
C SER A 605 -31.22 38.49 26.86
N PRO A 606 -31.46 37.66 27.89
CA PRO A 606 -30.41 36.87 28.53
C PRO A 606 -29.60 36.00 27.54
N PHE A 607 -30.25 35.56 26.45
CA PHE A 607 -29.60 34.77 25.40
C PHE A 607 -28.61 35.60 24.56
N GLU A 608 -28.95 36.84 24.20
CA GLU A 608 -28.07 37.73 23.45
C GLU A 608 -26.87 38.18 24.27
N GLN A 609 -27.04 38.39 25.58
CA GLN A 609 -25.94 38.70 26.50
C GLN A 609 -24.94 37.52 26.56
N VAL A 610 -25.43 36.28 26.63
CA VAL A 610 -24.58 35.09 26.59
C VAL A 610 -23.83 34.96 25.25
N GLN A 611 -24.49 35.25 24.12
CA GLN A 611 -23.81 35.25 22.82
C GLN A 611 -22.73 36.34 22.70
N GLY A 612 -22.96 37.53 23.27
CA GLY A 612 -21.98 38.61 23.32
C GLY A 612 -20.72 38.22 24.09
N PHE A 613 -20.88 37.56 25.24
CA PHE A 613 -19.76 37.03 26.02
C PHE A 613 -18.98 35.94 25.26
N LEU A 614 -19.68 34.98 24.64
CA LEU A 614 -19.03 33.91 23.87
C LEU A 614 -18.23 34.46 22.68
N ARG A 615 -18.70 35.52 22.03
CA ARG A 615 -17.99 36.17 20.92
C ARG A 615 -16.69 36.82 21.37
N ILE A 616 -16.67 37.47 22.54
CA ILE A 616 -15.46 38.06 23.13
C ILE A 616 -14.44 36.96 23.46
N PHE A 617 -14.91 35.85 24.03
CA PHE A 617 -14.07 34.70 24.35
C PHE A 617 -13.44 34.06 23.10
N ILE A 618 -14.21 33.87 22.03
CA ILE A 618 -13.73 33.32 20.76
C ILE A 618 -12.64 34.21 20.13
N VAL A 619 -12.85 35.53 20.07
CA VAL A 619 -11.88 36.47 19.49
C VAL A 619 -10.54 36.43 20.23
N SER A 620 -10.56 36.34 21.56
CA SER A 620 -9.33 36.24 22.37
C SER A 620 -8.57 34.94 22.12
N ILE A 621 -9.27 33.81 21.97
CA ILE A 621 -8.63 32.52 21.65
C ILE A 621 -8.03 32.54 20.24
N THR A 622 -8.71 33.12 19.25
CA THR A 622 -8.20 33.18 17.88
C THR A 622 -6.87 33.93 17.78
N ILE A 623 -6.67 34.98 18.59
CA ILE A 623 -5.40 35.74 18.60
C ILE A 623 -4.25 34.89 19.16
N VAL A 624 -4.51 34.07 20.19
CA VAL A 624 -3.50 33.14 20.72
C VAL A 624 -3.10 32.12 19.65
N VAL A 625 -4.06 31.56 18.93
CA VAL A 625 -3.82 30.59 17.85
C VAL A 625 -3.00 31.21 16.70
N VAL A 626 -3.28 32.46 16.32
CA VAL A 626 -2.53 33.16 15.27
C VAL A 626 -1.11 33.52 15.72
N ALA A 627 -0.90 33.76 17.02
CA ALA A 627 0.37 34.22 17.55
C ALA A 627 1.38 33.10 17.82
N VAL A 628 0.96 31.83 17.90
CA VAL A 628 1.88 30.69 18.09
C VAL A 628 2.28 30.14 16.71
N PRO A 629 3.50 30.39 16.22
CA PRO A 629 3.93 29.82 14.93
C PRO A 629 4.14 28.31 15.09
N GLU A 630 3.28 27.49 14.48
CA GLU A 630 3.33 26.01 14.54
C GLU A 630 4.49 25.38 13.72
N GLY A 631 5.39 26.18 13.13
CA GLY A 631 6.36 25.73 12.12
C GLY A 631 7.87 25.72 12.44
N PRO A 632 8.45 26.30 13.52
CA PRO A 632 9.90 26.47 13.60
C PRO A 632 10.71 25.15 13.62
N PRO A 633 10.35 24.10 14.38
CA PRO A 633 11.09 22.84 14.36
C PRO A 633 10.89 22.06 13.07
N LEU A 634 9.65 22.02 12.54
CA LEU A 634 9.32 21.33 11.29
C LEU A 634 9.99 21.97 10.07
N ALA A 635 10.06 23.30 10.03
CA ALA A 635 10.71 24.04 8.94
C ALA A 635 12.20 23.69 8.81
N CYS A 636 12.87 23.44 9.96
CA CYS A 636 14.27 23.01 9.95
C CYS A 636 14.41 21.64 9.29
N HIS A 637 13.59 20.66 9.67
CA HIS A 637 13.58 19.31 9.08
C HIS A 637 13.26 19.32 7.57
N THR A 638 12.33 20.16 7.12
CA THR A 638 12.02 20.30 5.68
C THR A 638 13.11 21.04 4.90
N SER A 639 13.80 21.99 5.53
CA SER A 639 14.84 22.79 4.87
C SER A 639 16.17 22.05 4.71
N THR A 640 16.52 21.17 5.65
CA THR A 640 17.73 20.33 5.56
C THR A 640 17.55 19.20 4.55
N GLY A 641 16.33 18.71 4.34
CA GLY A 641 16.04 17.74 3.28
C GLY A 641 16.30 18.28 1.87
N ASN A 642 16.10 19.58 1.63
CA ASN A 642 16.32 20.20 0.32
C ASN A 642 17.75 20.72 0.08
N ARG A 643 18.67 20.60 1.05
CA ARG A 643 20.05 21.15 0.94
C ARG A 643 21.15 20.11 0.79
N CYS A 644 20.82 18.82 0.71
CA CYS A 644 21.82 17.77 0.46
C CYS A 644 22.05 17.44 -1.03
N ASP A 645 21.27 17.99 -1.97
CA ASP A 645 21.41 17.69 -3.42
C ASP A 645 22.16 18.75 -4.24
N THR A 646 22.82 19.71 -3.60
CA THR A 646 23.71 20.65 -4.31
C THR A 646 25.00 20.84 -3.53
N ASN A 647 25.94 19.90 -3.71
CA ASN A 647 27.38 20.11 -3.78
C ASN A 647 28.08 18.75 -3.84
N ALA A 648 28.19 18.22 -5.05
CA ALA A 648 29.22 17.25 -5.42
C ALA A 648 29.99 17.85 -6.60
N GLU A 649 31.05 18.58 -6.28
CA GLU A 649 32.27 18.67 -7.08
C GLU A 649 33.41 18.06 -6.28
#